data_AF-A0A4Y2LM54-F1
#
_entry.id   AF-A0A4Y2LM54-F1
#
_cell.length_a   1.000
_cell.length_b   1.000
_cell.length_c   1.000
_cell.angle_alpha   90.00
_cell.angle_beta   90.00
_cell.angle_gamma   90.00
#
_symmetry.space_group_name_H-M   'P 1'
#
loop_
_entity.id
_entity.type
_entity.pdbx_description
1 polymer ?
#
loop_
_entity_poly.entity_id
_entity_poly.type
_entity_poly.pdbx_seq_one_letter_code
_entity_poly.pdbx_strand_id
1 'polypeptide(L)'
;MVLVLSACGGLFRYCYDSNSYVVLHSAKEEYYASKGAMDEDKGLTEETYLSPVDTVKIKFYNIIKKDYTQGARASGGVALLISKHFPFIEIPLTNVIQAVAIQLQIDVLVTVCFIYLPPNQNYTQNELDDLINQLPQPFILMGDFNGHNPIWGSPDINLRGQQIETLIDNHCICLLNSSNHTYFHQPTRTFHTLDLALRSPSLVIKWNFNTEDDLFNSDHFPIILSYIDNDIRYPERPRKFIFQKVNWSLFSEFATITLDMVEEVSIDDAVDKVTYSIIQAADMAIPKTSGKIPKIWKPWWNEECRIFNKQQKKAWDKFRRYPTNSNLIDFKLAKATFRRVKRTSQRKSWQAFISTITNQISSKKLWDKIRRLSGRYNDNTSVSFLNHNVQVITDAKKIANTLAEAFSAVSSASSYSQDFISHKKNEERYDIDFNSLTDDEYNSDFYFIEFKRALSKSHATSPGPDNIHLLMLTHLTETSLHNILKLFNRIWKEKKFPSSWRRAVVIPILKPGKDAKSPNNYRPIALTSVLCKLLERMVNSRLVHVLEKKKWLSPFQSGFRFGRGTIDNILLLENSIHEAFVSKKHLVSILFDMEKAYDKTWRYDILKDLYGIGFKGNLPIFIQNFLKTRSFRVCIGNTLSDGFYQEEGVPQGSVLSVILFIIKINEVIKQLPTGVSGSLFVHDLEIHCSGGDMGFVERKLQEAVNKISEWGKKNGFQISSQKTVAMHFCRRRGLHLDPKLLLHDCTIPIVRDAKYLGLIFDSKLTFKPHVNYLKRKCIQSLNIIKMLSGTSYGAETSTLLKVYKALIRSKLDYGCVVYGSASKSVLKALDTVHHQGLRLSLGAFRTSPIQSIYVLCNEPSLELRRERLTLNTFF
;
A
#
# COMPACT_ATOMS: atom_id res chain seq x y z
N MET A 1 -24.34 15.19 5.11
CA MET A 1 -22.95 15.63 4.87
C MET A 1 -22.67 16.87 5.71
N VAL A 2 -21.43 17.04 6.21
CA VAL A 2 -21.01 18.21 7.02
C VAL A 2 -19.70 18.75 6.45
N LEU A 3 -19.68 20.04 6.11
CA LEU A 3 -18.48 20.82 5.78
C LEU A 3 -18.10 21.65 7.01
N VAL A 4 -16.82 21.69 7.36
CA VAL A 4 -16.32 22.48 8.50
C VAL A 4 -15.15 23.34 8.05
N LEU A 5 -15.20 24.64 8.32
CA LEU A 5 -14.09 25.57 8.23
C LEU A 5 -13.58 25.87 9.65
N SER A 6 -12.32 25.58 9.97
CA SER A 6 -11.73 26.05 11.23
C SER A 6 -10.22 26.30 11.14
N ALA A 7 -9.74 27.26 11.94
CA ALA A 7 -8.33 27.57 12.08
C ALA A 7 -7.63 26.73 13.18
N CYS A 8 -6.32 26.55 13.00
CA CYS A 8 -5.19 26.03 13.80
C CYS A 8 -5.33 25.09 15.03
N GLY A 9 -6.50 24.83 15.61
CA GLY A 9 -6.64 23.96 16.79
C GLY A 9 -7.97 23.22 16.96
N GLY A 10 -9.08 23.73 16.42
CA GLY A 10 -10.41 23.12 16.58
C GLY A 10 -10.66 21.90 15.73
N LEU A 11 -10.04 21.87 14.57
CA LEU A 11 -10.38 20.93 13.53
C LEU A 11 -10.11 19.46 13.87
N PHE A 12 -8.96 19.18 14.49
CA PHE A 12 -8.62 17.82 14.90
C PHE A 12 -9.66 17.27 15.87
N ARG A 13 -10.19 18.12 16.75
CA ARG A 13 -11.25 17.70 17.67
C ARG A 13 -12.51 17.30 16.92
N TYR A 14 -12.92 18.05 15.89
CA TYR A 14 -14.04 17.66 15.02
C TYR A 14 -13.76 16.39 14.24
N CYS A 15 -12.61 16.27 13.57
CA CYS A 15 -12.23 15.04 12.85
C CYS A 15 -12.24 13.78 13.74
N TYR A 16 -11.97 13.94 15.05
CA TYR A 16 -11.93 12.84 16.00
C TYR A 16 -13.27 12.59 16.74
N ASP A 17 -14.05 13.64 17.04
CA ASP A 17 -15.27 13.53 17.87
C ASP A 17 -16.57 13.48 17.04
N SER A 18 -16.55 14.01 15.82
CA SER A 18 -17.69 14.04 14.89
C SER A 18 -17.41 13.18 13.66
N ASN A 19 -18.43 12.50 13.12
CA ASN A 19 -18.35 11.84 11.82
C ASN A 19 -18.36 12.89 10.69
N SER A 20 -17.64 14.00 10.83
CA SER A 20 -17.62 15.08 9.82
C SER A 20 -16.88 14.61 8.58
N TYR A 21 -17.34 15.02 7.40
CA TYR A 21 -17.00 14.33 6.15
C TYR A 21 -16.03 15.10 5.27
N VAL A 22 -15.99 16.43 5.40
CA VAL A 22 -14.96 17.31 4.80
C VAL A 22 -14.66 18.41 5.82
N VAL A 23 -13.38 18.62 6.11
CA VAL A 23 -12.94 19.43 7.25
C VAL A 23 -11.71 20.24 6.81
N LEU A 24 -11.72 21.56 6.92
CA LEU A 24 -10.62 22.43 6.44
C LEU A 24 -9.63 22.81 7.53
N HIS A 25 -8.33 22.72 7.28
CA HIS A 25 -7.28 23.00 8.27
C HIS A 25 -6.36 24.15 7.85
N SER A 26 -6.04 25.04 8.80
CA SER A 26 -4.82 25.86 8.74
C SER A 26 -3.78 25.34 9.76
N ALA A 27 -2.60 24.90 9.31
CA ALA A 27 -1.78 23.87 9.98
C ALA A 27 -0.64 24.37 10.85
N LYS A 28 -0.80 24.29 12.19
CA LYS A 28 0.29 24.54 13.14
C LYS A 28 0.49 23.48 14.24
N GLU A 29 -0.56 22.92 14.87
CA GLU A 29 -0.36 22.14 16.12
C GLU A 29 0.19 20.70 15.97
N GLU A 30 -0.15 19.91 14.94
CA GLU A 30 0.31 18.50 14.86
C GLU A 30 1.61 18.27 14.08
N TYR A 31 2.09 19.25 13.30
CA TYR A 31 3.38 19.13 12.61
C TYR A 31 4.53 18.93 13.62
N TYR A 32 4.52 19.69 14.71
CA TYR A 32 5.50 19.56 15.80
C TYR A 32 5.30 18.29 16.65
N ALA A 33 4.06 17.81 16.80
CA ALA A 33 3.77 16.55 17.48
C ALA A 33 4.25 15.33 16.67
N SER A 34 4.18 15.39 15.33
CA SER A 34 4.63 14.32 14.44
C SER A 34 6.16 14.28 14.21
N LYS A 35 6.85 15.41 14.34
CA LYS A 35 8.32 15.51 14.20
C LYS A 35 9.12 15.32 15.50
N GLY A 36 8.47 15.20 16.66
CA GLY A 36 9.16 14.97 17.93
C GLY A 36 10.17 16.06 18.31
N ALA A 37 9.95 17.30 17.83
CA ALA A 37 10.80 18.45 18.14
C ALA A 37 10.19 19.24 19.32
N MET A 38 10.92 19.26 20.44
CA MET A 38 10.69 20.14 21.58
C MET A 38 11.32 21.52 21.31
N ASP A 39 10.74 22.33 20.44
CA ASP A 39 11.09 23.76 20.38
C ASP A 39 9.84 24.62 20.61
N GLU A 40 9.85 25.25 21.78
CA GLU A 40 8.94 26.27 22.28
C GLU A 40 9.53 27.64 21.87
N ASP A 41 8.84 28.46 21.05
CA ASP A 41 8.87 29.95 21.11
C ASP A 41 8.24 30.74 19.93
N LYS A 42 7.54 30.12 18.98
CA LYS A 42 6.85 30.89 17.91
C LYS A 42 5.34 31.01 18.19
N GLY A 43 4.89 32.25 18.39
CA GLY A 43 3.50 32.64 18.69
C GLY A 43 2.46 32.02 17.76
N LEU A 44 1.25 31.79 18.29
CA LEU A 44 0.09 31.22 17.61
C LEU A 44 -0.42 32.21 16.53
N THR A 45 -0.53 31.76 15.28
CA THR A 45 -1.09 32.50 14.13
C THR A 45 -1.72 31.50 13.15
N GLU A 46 -2.82 31.88 12.48
CA GLU A 46 -3.72 31.04 11.63
C GLU A 46 -3.17 30.52 10.30
N GLU A 47 -1.90 30.69 9.93
CA GLU A 47 -1.42 30.27 8.61
C GLU A 47 -1.00 28.77 8.58
N THR A 48 -1.24 28.06 7.47
CA THR A 48 -0.48 26.82 7.20
C THR A 48 0.98 27.21 6.97
N TYR A 49 1.82 27.20 8.01
CA TYR A 49 3.28 27.38 7.85
C TYR A 49 3.95 26.11 7.31
N LEU A 50 3.26 25.38 6.43
CA LEU A 50 3.78 24.18 5.81
C LEU A 50 4.66 24.58 4.63
N SER A 51 5.84 24.00 4.55
CA SER A 51 6.65 24.09 3.33
C SER A 51 6.18 23.05 2.30
N PRO A 52 6.53 23.23 1.01
CA PRO A 52 6.32 22.20 -0.02
C PRO A 52 6.94 20.84 0.33
N VAL A 53 7.92 20.81 1.24
CA VAL A 53 8.62 19.60 1.68
C VAL A 53 7.85 18.87 2.80
N ASP A 54 6.89 19.53 3.44
CA ASP A 54 6.17 18.98 4.60
C ASP A 54 5.00 18.11 4.18
N THR A 55 5.12 16.81 4.47
CA THR A 55 4.06 15.82 4.25
C THR A 55 3.26 15.57 5.52
N VAL A 56 2.00 16.03 5.56
CA VAL A 56 1.04 15.73 6.64
C VAL A 56 0.15 14.56 6.21
N LYS A 57 -0.13 13.62 7.12
CA LYS A 57 -1.04 12.48 6.86
C LYS A 57 -2.00 12.30 8.03
N ILE A 58 -3.30 12.36 7.74
CA ILE A 58 -4.36 12.14 8.72
C ILE A 58 -5.14 10.90 8.35
N LYS A 59 -5.39 10.04 9.34
CA LYS A 59 -6.03 8.74 9.12
C LYS A 59 -7.46 8.94 8.61
N PHE A 60 -7.82 8.24 7.53
CA PHE A 60 -9.11 8.33 6.83
C PHE A 60 -9.38 9.62 6.06
N TYR A 61 -8.42 10.55 5.95
CA TYR A 61 -8.57 11.77 5.16
C TYR A 61 -7.46 11.90 4.09
N ASN A 62 -7.84 12.42 2.93
CA ASN A 62 -6.94 12.97 1.91
C ASN A 62 -6.71 14.45 2.22
N ILE A 63 -5.54 14.98 1.88
CA ILE A 63 -5.20 16.40 2.10
C ILE A 63 -4.77 16.99 0.77
N ILE A 64 -5.44 18.07 0.36
CA ILE A 64 -5.00 18.93 -0.76
C ILE A 64 -4.58 20.24 -0.15
N LYS A 65 -3.46 20.81 -0.60
CA LYS A 65 -2.95 22.07 -0.06
C LYS A 65 -2.33 22.95 -1.12
N LYS A 66 -2.44 24.25 -0.93
CA LYS A 66 -1.68 25.28 -1.64
C LYS A 66 -0.85 26.02 -0.61
N ASP A 67 0.44 25.72 -0.57
CA ASP A 67 1.40 26.34 0.35
C ASP A 67 1.82 27.72 -0.20
N TYR A 68 2.03 28.71 0.68
CA TYR A 68 2.56 30.03 0.29
C TYR A 68 3.88 30.32 1.03
N THR A 69 4.91 30.72 0.27
CA THR A 69 6.26 31.00 0.81
C THR A 69 6.73 32.39 0.41
N GLN A 70 7.18 33.17 1.39
CA GLN A 70 7.89 34.43 1.17
C GLN A 70 9.39 34.19 1.37
N GLY A 71 10.14 34.07 0.27
CA GLY A 71 11.53 33.62 0.29
C GLY A 71 11.66 32.15 0.71
N ALA A 72 12.56 31.84 1.65
CA ALA A 72 12.75 30.48 2.18
C ALA A 72 11.80 30.13 3.35
N ARG A 73 10.88 31.03 3.73
CA ARG A 73 10.01 30.89 4.89
C ARG A 73 8.56 30.70 4.44
N ALA A 74 7.90 29.67 4.96
CA ALA A 74 6.44 29.55 4.82
C ALA A 74 5.75 30.73 5.51
N SER A 75 4.73 31.30 4.87
CA SER A 75 4.08 32.55 5.30
C SER A 75 2.58 32.58 4.99
N GLY A 76 1.95 31.41 4.84
CA GLY A 76 0.55 31.30 4.43
C GLY A 76 0.22 29.96 3.77
N GLY A 77 -1.07 29.74 3.53
CA GLY A 77 -1.57 28.69 2.65
C GLY A 77 -2.91 28.11 3.11
N VAL A 78 -3.53 27.33 2.24
CA VAL A 78 -4.82 26.65 2.48
C VAL A 78 -4.63 25.13 2.39
N ALA A 79 -5.27 24.38 3.29
CA ALA A 79 -5.31 22.92 3.21
C ALA A 79 -6.70 22.35 3.45
N LEU A 80 -7.19 21.54 2.52
CA LEU A 80 -8.50 20.88 2.56
C LEU A 80 -8.36 19.41 2.92
N LEU A 81 -9.06 18.94 3.97
CA LEU A 81 -9.12 17.52 4.34
C LEU A 81 -10.44 16.91 3.90
N ILE A 82 -10.35 15.82 3.15
CA ILE A 82 -11.48 15.17 2.51
C ILE A 82 -11.51 13.73 2.98
N SER A 83 -12.62 13.26 3.52
CA SER A 83 -12.73 11.85 3.93
C SER A 83 -12.43 10.95 2.73
N LYS A 84 -11.55 9.95 2.91
CA LYS A 84 -11.18 8.94 1.90
C LYS A 84 -12.36 8.10 1.40
N HIS A 85 -13.50 8.23 2.09
CA HIS A 85 -14.74 7.55 1.78
C HIS A 85 -15.56 8.25 0.69
N PHE A 86 -15.29 9.53 0.40
CA PHE A 86 -15.97 10.27 -0.67
C PHE A 86 -15.05 10.40 -1.89
N PRO A 87 -15.54 10.04 -3.09
CA PRO A 87 -14.84 10.35 -4.32
C PRO A 87 -14.87 11.86 -4.57
N PHE A 88 -13.74 12.42 -5.01
CA PHE A 88 -13.61 13.84 -5.34
C PHE A 88 -12.65 14.04 -6.50
N ILE A 89 -12.81 15.17 -7.19
CA ILE A 89 -11.90 15.66 -8.24
C ILE A 89 -11.23 16.92 -7.71
N GLU A 90 -9.92 17.03 -7.85
CA GLU A 90 -9.23 18.31 -7.60
C GLU A 90 -9.40 19.22 -8.81
N ILE A 91 -9.82 20.46 -8.58
CA ILE A 91 -9.97 21.47 -9.63
C ILE A 91 -8.68 22.30 -9.63
N PRO A 92 -7.84 22.18 -10.67
CA PRO A 92 -6.60 22.94 -10.73
C PRO A 92 -6.92 24.41 -10.94
N LEU A 93 -6.63 25.23 -9.94
CA LEU A 93 -6.78 26.68 -10.00
C LEU A 93 -5.46 27.29 -10.49
N THR A 94 -5.53 28.14 -11.52
CA THR A 94 -4.36 28.80 -12.12
C THR A 94 -4.02 30.15 -11.48
N ASN A 95 -4.88 30.66 -10.61
CA ASN A 95 -4.75 31.98 -10.00
C ASN A 95 -3.64 32.07 -8.93
N VAL A 96 -3.23 33.31 -8.63
CA VAL A 96 -2.25 33.64 -7.58
C VAL A 96 -2.84 33.52 -6.17
N ILE A 97 -4.18 33.60 -6.06
CA ILE A 97 -4.93 33.52 -4.81
C ILE A 97 -4.66 32.20 -4.09
N GLN A 98 -4.53 32.25 -2.76
CA GLN A 98 -4.40 31.06 -1.92
C GLN A 98 -5.75 30.35 -1.81
N ALA A 99 -6.08 29.53 -2.82
CA ALA A 99 -7.32 28.77 -2.89
C ALA A 99 -7.09 27.32 -3.31
N VAL A 100 -7.97 26.43 -2.85
CA VAL A 100 -8.02 25.01 -3.22
C VAL A 100 -9.47 24.65 -3.50
N ALA A 101 -9.73 24.05 -4.66
CA ALA A 101 -11.07 23.63 -5.07
C ALA A 101 -11.13 22.14 -5.39
N ILE A 102 -12.28 21.55 -5.03
CA ILE A 102 -12.61 20.16 -5.39
C ILE A 102 -14.03 20.06 -5.89
N GLN A 103 -14.30 19.03 -6.69
CA GLN A 103 -15.65 18.61 -7.02
C GLN A 103 -15.97 17.33 -6.26
N LEU A 104 -17.02 17.37 -5.43
CA LEU A 104 -17.49 16.25 -4.64
C LEU A 104 -18.71 15.63 -5.32
N GLN A 105 -18.65 14.32 -5.54
CA GLN A 105 -19.81 13.57 -5.97
C GLN A 105 -20.58 13.12 -4.72
N ILE A 106 -21.69 13.81 -4.44
CA ILE A 106 -22.77 13.31 -3.58
C ILE A 106 -23.91 12.81 -4.49
N ASP A 107 -25.17 12.84 -4.04
CA ASP A 107 -26.33 12.56 -4.91
C ASP A 107 -26.36 13.53 -6.13
N VAL A 108 -25.73 14.70 -5.99
CA VAL A 108 -25.42 15.67 -7.05
C VAL A 108 -23.93 16.02 -7.04
N LEU A 109 -23.41 16.52 -8.15
CA LEU A 109 -22.03 16.97 -8.24
C LEU A 109 -21.94 18.43 -7.72
N VAL A 110 -21.12 18.67 -6.69
CA VAL A 110 -20.98 20.00 -6.06
C VAL A 110 -19.51 20.38 -5.99
N THR A 111 -19.17 21.57 -6.46
CA THR A 111 -17.84 22.14 -6.28
C THR A 111 -17.71 22.77 -4.90
N VAL A 112 -16.63 22.49 -4.19
CA VAL A 112 -16.29 23.14 -2.92
C VAL A 112 -14.93 23.79 -3.09
N CYS A 113 -14.90 25.10 -3.02
CA CYS A 113 -13.69 25.91 -3.07
C CYS A 113 -13.44 26.52 -1.70
N PHE A 114 -12.19 26.48 -1.28
CA PHE A 114 -11.75 27.18 -0.09
C PHE A 114 -10.69 28.21 -0.40
N ILE A 115 -10.81 29.37 0.22
CA ILE A 115 -9.99 30.55 -0.05
C ILE A 115 -9.40 31.10 1.25
N TYR A 116 -8.18 31.62 1.17
CA TYR A 116 -7.60 32.47 2.19
C TYR A 116 -7.07 33.73 1.54
N LEU A 117 -7.53 34.89 2.02
CA LEU A 117 -7.05 36.19 1.57
C LEU A 117 -6.28 36.84 2.72
N PRO A 118 -4.93 36.85 2.71
CA PRO A 118 -4.15 37.44 3.80
C PRO A 118 -4.43 38.94 3.95
N PRO A 119 -4.46 39.49 5.17
CA PRO A 119 -4.81 40.90 5.39
C PRO A 119 -3.81 41.88 4.74
N ASN A 120 -2.54 41.49 4.63
CA ASN A 120 -1.46 42.34 4.10
C ASN A 120 -1.22 42.20 2.59
N GLN A 121 -2.06 41.47 1.85
CA GLN A 121 -1.93 41.27 0.41
C GLN A 121 -3.09 41.93 -0.33
N ASN A 122 -2.80 42.63 -1.42
CA ASN A 122 -3.82 43.24 -2.25
C ASN A 122 -4.14 42.33 -3.44
N TYR A 123 -5.43 42.16 -3.72
CA TYR A 123 -5.95 41.42 -4.86
C TYR A 123 -6.88 42.33 -5.65
N THR A 124 -6.83 42.24 -6.97
CA THR A 124 -7.70 42.99 -7.88
C THR A 124 -9.08 42.31 -7.99
N GLN A 125 -10.09 43.08 -8.42
CA GLN A 125 -11.43 42.52 -8.65
C GLN A 125 -11.40 41.40 -9.71
N ASN A 126 -10.65 41.62 -10.80
CA ASN A 126 -10.49 40.64 -11.88
C ASN A 126 -9.91 39.30 -11.39
N GLU A 127 -8.96 39.32 -10.45
CA GLU A 127 -8.40 38.08 -9.87
C GLU A 127 -9.45 37.29 -9.07
N LEU A 128 -10.36 37.98 -8.37
CA LEU A 128 -11.47 37.35 -7.65
C LEU A 128 -12.53 36.82 -8.62
N ASP A 129 -12.86 37.58 -9.67
CA ASP A 129 -13.78 37.15 -10.73
C ASP A 129 -13.25 35.91 -11.47
N ASP A 130 -11.95 35.90 -11.81
CA ASP A 130 -11.27 34.77 -12.45
C ASP A 130 -11.29 33.51 -11.59
N LEU A 131 -11.23 33.64 -10.26
CA LEU A 131 -11.41 32.50 -9.35
C LEU A 131 -12.81 31.92 -9.51
N ILE A 132 -13.86 32.75 -9.46
CA ILE A 132 -15.25 32.28 -9.56
C ILE A 132 -15.52 31.64 -10.92
N ASN A 133 -15.02 32.24 -12.01
CA ASN A 133 -15.16 31.71 -13.36
C ASN A 133 -14.51 30.34 -13.56
N GLN A 134 -13.47 30.02 -12.77
CA GLN A 134 -12.83 28.69 -12.78
C GLN A 134 -13.61 27.62 -12.00
N LEU A 135 -14.62 27.99 -11.20
CA LEU A 135 -15.39 27.04 -10.39
C LEU A 135 -16.62 26.52 -11.15
N PRO A 136 -16.70 25.21 -11.44
CA PRO A 136 -17.88 24.62 -12.04
C PRO A 136 -19.10 24.76 -11.12
N GLN A 137 -20.21 25.22 -11.69
CA GLN A 137 -21.49 25.31 -10.99
C GLN A 137 -22.11 23.91 -10.80
N PRO A 138 -22.84 23.66 -9.68
CA PRO A 138 -22.98 24.54 -8.53
C PRO A 138 -21.77 24.45 -7.59
N PHE A 139 -21.42 25.57 -6.95
CA PHE A 139 -20.30 25.66 -6.03
C PHE A 139 -20.67 26.21 -4.65
N ILE A 140 -19.82 25.88 -3.67
CA ILE A 140 -19.74 26.48 -2.34
C ILE A 140 -18.33 27.05 -2.20
N LEU A 141 -18.22 28.33 -1.90
CA LEU A 141 -16.97 29.03 -1.62
C LEU A 141 -16.93 29.38 -0.13
N MET A 142 -15.92 28.90 0.59
CA MET A 142 -15.76 29.17 2.02
C MET A 142 -14.34 29.62 2.32
N GLY A 143 -14.15 30.48 3.32
CA GLY A 143 -12.79 30.88 3.66
C GLY A 143 -12.70 32.05 4.59
N ASP A 144 -11.47 32.38 4.96
CA ASP A 144 -11.16 33.65 5.62
C ASP A 144 -10.85 34.69 4.55
N PHE A 145 -11.77 35.65 4.43
CA PHE A 145 -11.69 36.70 3.44
C PHE A 145 -10.98 37.94 3.99
N ASN A 146 -10.88 38.13 5.31
CA ASN A 146 -10.40 39.37 5.94
C ASN A 146 -11.11 40.64 5.40
N GLY A 147 -12.38 40.50 4.97
CA GLY A 147 -13.22 41.58 4.43
C GLY A 147 -14.28 42.03 5.42
N HIS A 148 -14.32 43.32 5.72
CA HIS A 148 -15.28 43.91 6.65
C HIS A 148 -16.44 44.52 5.86
N ASN A 149 -17.68 44.09 6.15
CA ASN A 149 -18.90 44.68 5.61
C ASN A 149 -20.10 44.41 6.55
N PRO A 150 -21.00 45.38 6.76
CA PRO A 150 -22.25 45.20 7.51
C PRO A 150 -23.16 44.07 7.00
N ILE A 151 -23.15 43.73 5.71
CA ILE A 151 -23.99 42.67 5.11
C ILE A 151 -23.81 41.32 5.81
N TRP A 152 -22.59 41.01 6.26
CA TRP A 152 -22.28 39.78 7.01
C TRP A 152 -21.96 40.05 8.49
N GLY A 153 -22.37 41.20 9.03
CA GLY A 153 -22.34 41.48 10.47
C GLY A 153 -21.04 42.06 11.02
N SER A 154 -20.17 42.62 10.16
CA SER A 154 -19.04 43.43 10.63
C SER A 154 -19.49 44.87 10.93
N PRO A 155 -18.90 45.54 11.95
CA PRO A 155 -19.34 46.88 12.37
C PRO A 155 -18.93 48.00 11.40
N ASP A 156 -17.92 47.73 10.58
CA ASP A 156 -17.28 48.65 9.65
C ASP A 156 -17.18 48.04 8.25
N ILE A 157 -16.84 48.88 7.27
CA ILE A 157 -16.61 48.46 5.89
C ILE A 157 -15.17 48.78 5.47
N ASN A 158 -14.47 47.81 4.87
CA ASN A 158 -13.14 48.00 4.28
C ASN A 158 -13.16 47.75 2.77
N LEU A 159 -12.09 48.15 2.08
CA LEU A 159 -11.97 48.02 0.61
C LEU A 159 -12.23 46.57 0.16
N ARG A 160 -11.70 45.59 0.90
CA ARG A 160 -11.90 44.18 0.58
C ARG A 160 -13.34 43.72 0.74
N GLY A 161 -14.05 44.23 1.74
CA GLY A 161 -15.47 43.98 1.93
C GLY A 161 -16.30 44.53 0.77
N GLN A 162 -15.95 45.71 0.23
CA GLN A 162 -16.59 46.25 -0.97
C GLN A 162 -16.33 45.39 -2.22
N GLN A 163 -15.11 44.86 -2.37
CA GLN A 163 -14.77 43.94 -3.47
C GLN A 163 -15.58 42.63 -3.41
N ILE A 164 -15.75 42.07 -2.21
CA ILE A 164 -16.53 40.84 -2.02
C ILE A 164 -18.02 41.09 -2.21
N GLU A 165 -18.54 42.23 -1.76
CA GLU A 165 -19.92 42.66 -2.04
C GLU A 165 -20.15 42.76 -3.55
N THR A 166 -19.24 43.43 -4.27
CA THR A 166 -19.29 43.52 -5.75
C THR A 166 -19.22 42.14 -6.41
N LEU A 167 -18.39 41.23 -5.90
CA LEU A 167 -18.29 39.85 -6.38
C LEU A 167 -19.59 39.07 -6.20
N ILE A 168 -20.27 39.26 -5.05
CA ILE A 168 -21.55 38.63 -4.74
C ILE A 168 -22.61 39.07 -5.74
N ASP A 169 -22.70 40.37 -6.00
CA ASP A 169 -23.69 40.95 -6.91
C ASP A 169 -23.43 40.55 -8.37
N ASN A 170 -22.20 40.69 -8.85
CA ASN A 170 -21.83 40.42 -10.25
C ASN A 170 -22.07 38.96 -10.67
N HIS A 171 -21.85 38.00 -9.76
CA HIS A 171 -21.97 36.57 -10.04
C HIS A 171 -23.24 35.93 -9.48
N CYS A 172 -24.17 36.73 -8.95
CA CYS A 172 -25.42 36.28 -8.33
C CYS A 172 -25.18 35.18 -7.27
N ILE A 173 -24.19 35.39 -6.40
CA ILE A 173 -23.81 34.45 -5.35
C ILE A 173 -24.69 34.70 -4.12
N CYS A 174 -25.04 33.66 -3.37
CA CYS A 174 -25.82 33.80 -2.14
C CYS A 174 -24.92 33.66 -0.90
N LEU A 175 -25.05 34.60 0.04
CA LEU A 175 -24.42 34.54 1.35
C LEU A 175 -25.15 33.57 2.28
N LEU A 176 -24.40 32.71 2.98
CA LEU A 176 -24.92 31.76 3.97
C LEU A 176 -24.77 32.24 5.42
N ASN A 177 -23.87 33.19 5.68
CA ASN A 177 -23.58 33.67 7.02
C ASN A 177 -24.83 34.24 7.69
N SER A 178 -24.94 33.97 8.99
CA SER A 178 -25.87 34.67 9.88
C SER A 178 -25.16 35.87 10.55
N SER A 179 -25.86 36.58 11.44
CA SER A 179 -25.29 37.67 12.25
C SER A 179 -24.30 37.20 13.33
N ASN A 180 -23.83 35.95 13.29
CA ASN A 180 -22.90 35.39 14.27
C ASN A 180 -21.44 35.74 13.90
N HIS A 181 -20.67 36.18 14.87
CA HIS A 181 -19.25 36.48 14.68
C HIS A 181 -18.42 35.21 14.45
N THR A 182 -17.42 35.30 13.56
CA THR A 182 -16.55 34.18 13.20
C THR A 182 -15.11 34.38 13.68
N TYR A 183 -14.77 35.55 14.22
CA TYR A 183 -13.44 35.90 14.69
C TYR A 183 -13.48 36.61 16.03
N PHE A 184 -12.48 36.34 16.88
CA PHE A 184 -12.24 37.01 18.16
C PHE A 184 -10.83 37.61 18.21
N HIS A 185 -10.74 38.94 18.13
CA HIS A 185 -9.47 39.65 18.21
C HIS A 185 -9.02 39.76 19.67
N GLN A 186 -8.10 38.89 20.10
CA GLN A 186 -7.67 38.83 21.50
C GLN A 186 -7.10 40.16 22.08
N PRO A 187 -6.31 40.97 21.33
CA PRO A 187 -5.77 42.22 21.84
C PRO A 187 -6.83 43.27 22.20
N THR A 188 -7.77 43.53 21.28
CA THR A 188 -8.85 44.53 21.48
C THR A 188 -10.08 43.94 22.15
N ARG A 189 -10.20 42.61 22.20
CA ARG A 189 -11.31 41.83 22.76
C ARG A 189 -12.63 42.06 22.01
N THR A 190 -12.54 42.33 20.72
CA THR A 190 -13.68 42.56 19.83
C THR A 190 -13.97 41.30 19.00
N PHE A 191 -15.22 41.19 18.56
CA PHE A 191 -15.67 40.11 17.70
C PHE A 191 -15.94 40.65 16.29
N HIS A 192 -15.55 39.89 15.27
CA HIS A 192 -15.68 40.27 13.87
C HIS A 192 -16.19 39.09 13.04
N THR A 193 -16.67 39.36 11.82
CA THR A 193 -17.05 38.32 10.85
C THR A 193 -16.12 38.43 9.65
N LEU A 194 -15.08 37.58 9.65
CA LEU A 194 -14.04 37.55 8.61
C LEU A 194 -14.19 36.31 7.70
N ASP A 195 -14.74 35.24 8.26
CA ASP A 195 -14.93 33.97 7.56
C ASP A 195 -16.31 33.93 6.92
N LEU A 196 -16.35 33.72 5.61
CA LEU A 196 -17.60 33.71 4.85
C LEU A 196 -17.85 32.34 4.23
N ALA A 197 -19.13 32.01 4.12
CA ALA A 197 -19.66 30.92 3.33
C ALA A 197 -20.58 31.50 2.25
N LEU A 198 -20.21 31.27 1.00
CA LEU A 198 -20.88 31.74 -0.19
C LEU A 198 -21.27 30.54 -1.05
N ARG A 199 -22.36 30.63 -1.81
CA ARG A 199 -22.84 29.50 -2.62
C ARG A 199 -23.61 29.93 -3.87
N SER A 200 -23.72 29.01 -4.81
CA SER A 200 -24.64 29.14 -5.95
C SER A 200 -26.11 29.14 -5.52
N PRO A 201 -26.98 29.89 -6.22
CA PRO A 201 -28.42 29.95 -5.93
C PRO A 201 -29.12 28.58 -5.88
N SER A 202 -28.70 27.64 -6.72
CA SER A 202 -29.27 26.28 -6.79
C SER A 202 -29.03 25.44 -5.53
N LEU A 203 -28.14 25.86 -4.62
CA LEU A 203 -27.84 25.19 -3.37
C LEU A 203 -28.53 25.83 -2.16
N VAL A 204 -29.38 26.85 -2.36
CA VAL A 204 -29.90 27.70 -1.27
C VAL A 204 -30.72 26.93 -0.22
N ILE A 205 -31.53 25.98 -0.67
CA ILE A 205 -32.48 25.29 0.21
C ILE A 205 -31.85 24.03 0.84
N LYS A 206 -30.60 23.69 0.49
CA LYS A 206 -30.00 22.38 0.83
C LYS A 206 -29.00 22.40 1.98
N TRP A 207 -28.56 23.57 2.43
CA TRP A 207 -27.50 23.71 3.42
C TRP A 207 -27.87 24.72 4.52
N ASN A 208 -27.62 24.32 5.77
CA ASN A 208 -27.72 25.15 6.97
C ASN A 208 -26.33 25.64 7.40
N PHE A 209 -26.22 26.91 7.75
CA PHE A 209 -25.03 27.52 8.31
C PHE A 209 -25.13 27.61 9.84
N ASN A 210 -24.05 27.26 10.53
CA ASN A 210 -23.91 27.50 11.97
C ASN A 210 -22.47 27.88 12.32
N THR A 211 -22.32 28.76 13.30
CA THR A 211 -21.02 29.08 13.90
C THR A 211 -20.94 28.40 15.26
N GLU A 212 -19.80 27.79 15.57
CA GLU A 212 -19.56 27.18 16.86
C GLU A 212 -19.21 28.20 17.94
N ASP A 213 -19.55 27.87 19.18
CA ASP A 213 -19.35 28.76 20.32
C ASP A 213 -17.95 28.65 20.94
N ASP A 214 -17.19 27.61 20.58
CA ASP A 214 -15.88 27.29 21.12
C ASP A 214 -14.79 27.59 20.08
N LEU A 215 -13.78 28.37 20.46
CA LEU A 215 -12.63 28.70 19.61
C LEU A 215 -11.64 27.55 19.45
N PHE A 216 -11.68 26.55 20.34
CA PHE A 216 -10.77 25.41 20.37
C PHE A 216 -9.27 25.77 20.25
N ASN A 217 -8.84 26.80 20.98
CA ASN A 217 -7.48 27.37 20.96
C ASN A 217 -7.08 28.15 19.70
N SER A 218 -8.02 28.41 18.78
CA SER A 218 -7.87 29.45 17.77
C SER A 218 -8.42 30.79 18.28
N ASP A 219 -8.40 31.77 17.41
CA ASP A 219 -9.11 33.06 17.43
C ASP A 219 -10.27 33.11 16.41
N HIS A 220 -10.33 32.20 15.43
CA HIS A 220 -11.52 31.98 14.61
C HIS A 220 -12.46 30.92 15.20
N PHE A 221 -13.77 31.17 15.13
CA PHE A 221 -14.82 30.21 15.43
C PHE A 221 -15.05 29.28 14.24
N PRO A 222 -15.15 27.97 14.47
CA PRO A 222 -15.47 27.04 13.39
C PRO A 222 -16.83 27.35 12.74
N ILE A 223 -16.87 27.42 11.41
CA ILE A 223 -18.10 27.45 10.64
C ILE A 223 -18.46 26.03 10.22
N ILE A 224 -19.73 25.66 10.40
CA ILE A 224 -20.28 24.36 10.05
C ILE A 224 -21.40 24.55 9.03
N LEU A 225 -21.25 23.95 7.85
CA LEU A 225 -22.36 23.77 6.92
C LEU A 225 -22.89 22.34 7.02
N SER A 226 -24.19 22.22 7.30
CA SER A 226 -24.88 20.92 7.40
C SER A 226 -25.88 20.77 6.27
N TYR A 227 -25.79 19.68 5.51
CA TYR A 227 -26.76 19.35 4.48
C TYR A 227 -28.09 18.92 5.12
N ILE A 228 -29.21 19.48 4.65
CA ILE A 228 -30.52 19.36 5.31
C ILE A 228 -31.17 17.99 5.11
N ASP A 229 -31.12 17.41 3.90
CA ASP A 229 -31.80 16.14 3.65
C ASP A 229 -31.02 14.95 4.22
N ASN A 230 -31.75 14.01 4.82
CA ASN A 230 -31.20 12.77 5.36
C ASN A 230 -30.95 11.69 4.29
N ASP A 231 -31.21 11.99 3.01
CA ASP A 231 -31.14 11.03 1.92
C ASP A 231 -29.71 10.67 1.49
N ILE A 232 -28.70 11.42 1.96
CA ILE A 232 -27.30 11.13 1.66
C ILE A 232 -26.92 9.77 2.26
N ARG A 233 -26.78 8.77 1.38
CA ARG A 233 -26.31 7.43 1.76
C ARG A 233 -24.81 7.45 1.99
N TYR A 234 -24.43 7.19 3.24
CA TYR A 234 -23.01 7.09 3.61
C TYR A 234 -22.41 5.77 3.13
N PRO A 235 -21.18 5.79 2.58
CA PRO A 235 -20.48 4.56 2.23
C PRO A 235 -20.19 3.71 3.47
N GLU A 236 -20.83 2.54 3.57
CA GLU A 236 -20.55 1.53 4.59
C GLU A 236 -19.25 0.77 4.26
N ARG A 237 -18.66 0.12 5.27
CA ARG A 237 -17.54 -0.82 5.09
C ARG A 237 -18.05 -2.25 4.91
N PRO A 238 -17.28 -3.15 4.28
CA PRO A 238 -17.69 -4.54 4.15
C PRO A 238 -17.84 -5.14 5.55
N ARG A 239 -18.98 -5.78 5.82
CA ARG A 239 -19.16 -6.56 7.04
C ARG A 239 -18.23 -7.76 7.00
N LYS A 240 -17.47 -7.98 8.07
CA LYS A 240 -16.46 -9.05 8.17
C LYS A 240 -16.69 -9.86 9.43
N PHE A 241 -16.46 -11.17 9.34
CA PHE A 241 -16.47 -12.07 10.49
C PHE A 241 -15.43 -11.67 11.54
N ILE A 242 -15.84 -11.64 12.80
CA ILE A 242 -14.99 -11.34 13.96
C ILE A 242 -14.57 -12.65 14.62
N PHE A 243 -13.54 -13.30 14.06
CA PHE A 243 -13.01 -14.58 14.56
C PHE A 243 -12.48 -14.53 16.00
N GLN A 244 -12.33 -13.37 16.63
CA GLN A 244 -11.98 -13.28 18.06
C GLN A 244 -13.17 -13.53 18.99
N LYS A 245 -14.40 -13.49 18.48
CA LYS A 245 -15.65 -13.64 19.24
C LYS A 245 -16.46 -14.86 18.82
N VAL A 246 -15.85 -15.76 18.06
CA VAL A 246 -16.47 -16.99 17.57
C VAL A 246 -16.75 -17.97 18.70
N ASN A 247 -17.89 -18.66 18.60
CA ASN A 247 -18.17 -19.86 19.37
C ASN A 247 -17.75 -21.10 18.54
N TRP A 248 -16.56 -21.65 18.80
CA TRP A 248 -16.05 -22.78 18.02
C TRP A 248 -16.81 -24.08 18.27
N SER A 249 -17.36 -24.33 19.46
CA SER A 249 -18.15 -25.53 19.70
C SER A 249 -19.43 -25.52 18.88
N LEU A 250 -20.15 -24.38 18.88
CA LEU A 250 -21.33 -24.19 18.04
C LEU A 250 -20.98 -24.29 16.55
N PHE A 251 -19.87 -23.68 16.12
CA PHE A 251 -19.43 -23.78 14.72
C PHE A 251 -19.17 -25.25 14.32
N SER A 252 -18.41 -26.00 15.12
CA SER A 252 -18.05 -27.39 14.80
C SER A 252 -19.26 -28.34 14.82
N GLU A 253 -20.27 -28.07 15.64
CA GLU A 253 -21.53 -28.83 15.69
C GLU A 253 -22.34 -28.65 14.39
N PHE A 254 -22.54 -27.39 13.97
CA PHE A 254 -23.36 -27.08 12.79
C PHE A 254 -22.61 -27.21 11.45
N ALA A 255 -21.29 -27.09 11.43
CA ALA A 255 -20.47 -27.24 10.22
C ALA A 255 -20.19 -28.72 9.88
N THR A 256 -21.20 -29.58 10.01
CA THR A 256 -21.08 -31.02 9.72
C THR A 256 -21.23 -31.24 8.22
N ILE A 257 -20.18 -31.77 7.58
CA ILE A 257 -20.20 -32.17 6.18
C ILE A 257 -20.53 -33.66 6.13
N THR A 258 -21.68 -34.02 5.55
CA THR A 258 -22.13 -35.42 5.43
C THR A 258 -21.61 -36.07 4.15
N LEU A 259 -21.75 -37.39 4.07
CA LEU A 259 -21.37 -38.15 2.88
C LEU A 259 -22.29 -37.82 1.69
N ASP A 260 -23.59 -37.72 1.93
CA ASP A 260 -24.59 -37.38 0.89
C ASP A 260 -24.26 -36.06 0.19
N MET A 261 -23.82 -35.05 0.96
CA MET A 261 -23.41 -33.75 0.41
C MET A 261 -22.25 -33.86 -0.59
N VAL A 262 -21.34 -34.82 -0.42
CA VAL A 262 -20.16 -34.98 -1.29
C VAL A 262 -20.38 -36.00 -2.41
N GLU A 263 -21.41 -36.84 -2.29
CA GLU A 263 -21.80 -37.88 -3.26
C GLU A 263 -22.92 -37.44 -4.22
N GLU A 264 -23.36 -36.18 -4.16
CA GLU A 264 -24.30 -35.57 -5.12
C GLU A 264 -23.94 -35.85 -6.58
N VAL A 265 -24.90 -35.98 -7.49
CA VAL A 265 -24.60 -36.34 -8.89
C VAL A 265 -23.62 -35.37 -9.58
N SER A 266 -23.77 -34.06 -9.34
CA SER A 266 -22.86 -33.04 -9.86
C SER A 266 -21.78 -32.65 -8.85
N ILE A 267 -20.54 -32.49 -9.32
CA ILE A 267 -19.44 -31.93 -8.52
C ILE A 267 -19.71 -30.47 -8.14
N ASP A 268 -20.37 -29.71 -9.01
CA ASP A 268 -20.72 -28.33 -8.72
C ASP A 268 -21.72 -28.25 -7.56
N ASP A 269 -22.76 -29.09 -7.58
CA ASP A 269 -23.77 -29.15 -6.52
C ASP A 269 -23.15 -29.61 -5.19
N ALA A 270 -22.24 -30.58 -5.23
CA ALA A 270 -21.50 -31.03 -4.05
C ALA A 270 -20.68 -29.90 -3.43
N VAL A 271 -19.93 -29.15 -4.25
CA VAL A 271 -19.13 -28.01 -3.78
C VAL A 271 -20.01 -26.90 -3.21
N ASP A 272 -21.15 -26.62 -3.84
CA ASP A 272 -22.07 -25.58 -3.38
C ASP A 272 -22.77 -25.98 -2.07
N LYS A 273 -23.20 -27.24 -1.89
CA LYS A 273 -23.76 -27.76 -0.64
C LYS A 273 -22.74 -27.72 0.51
N VAL A 274 -21.51 -28.16 0.27
CA VAL A 274 -20.41 -28.08 1.26
C VAL A 274 -20.13 -26.63 1.64
N THR A 275 -20.05 -25.74 0.64
CA THR A 275 -19.81 -24.31 0.86
C THR A 275 -20.94 -23.68 1.69
N TYR A 276 -22.18 -23.99 1.33
CA TYR A 276 -23.36 -23.50 2.04
C TYR A 276 -23.37 -23.95 3.50
N SER A 277 -23.12 -25.23 3.78
CA SER A 277 -23.06 -25.76 5.15
C SER A 277 -22.04 -25.02 6.02
N ILE A 278 -20.82 -24.81 5.51
CA ILE A 278 -19.76 -24.07 6.24
C ILE A 278 -20.18 -22.63 6.53
N ILE A 279 -20.78 -21.94 5.56
CA ILE A 279 -21.17 -20.53 5.69
C ILE A 279 -22.38 -20.37 6.62
N GLN A 280 -23.37 -21.26 6.56
CA GLN A 280 -24.51 -21.23 7.49
C GLN A 280 -24.04 -21.40 8.93
N ALA A 281 -23.17 -22.39 9.19
CA ALA A 281 -22.58 -22.58 10.52
C ALA A 281 -21.77 -21.35 10.97
N ALA A 282 -21.03 -20.72 10.05
CA ALA A 282 -20.29 -19.50 10.35
C ALA A 282 -21.22 -18.31 10.69
N ASP A 283 -22.34 -18.16 9.99
CA ASP A 283 -23.29 -17.08 10.22
C ASP A 283 -24.01 -17.23 11.56
N MET A 284 -24.22 -18.46 12.04
CA MET A 284 -24.76 -18.73 13.38
C MET A 284 -23.72 -18.51 14.48
N ALA A 285 -22.47 -18.93 14.25
CA ALA A 285 -21.45 -18.99 15.31
C ALA A 285 -20.51 -17.78 15.38
N ILE A 286 -20.45 -16.94 14.32
CA ILE A 286 -19.46 -15.86 14.21
C ILE A 286 -20.13 -14.51 13.98
N PRO A 287 -20.02 -13.56 14.93
CA PRO A 287 -20.58 -12.23 14.72
C PRO A 287 -19.83 -11.47 13.62
N LYS A 288 -20.57 -10.68 12.83
CA LYS A 288 -20.02 -9.78 11.81
C LYS A 288 -19.83 -8.36 12.35
N THR A 289 -18.88 -7.63 11.80
CA THR A 289 -18.73 -6.18 12.07
C THR A 289 -19.96 -5.40 11.61
N SER A 290 -20.24 -4.28 12.27
CA SER A 290 -21.44 -3.46 12.00
C SER A 290 -21.44 -2.74 10.64
N GLY A 291 -20.33 -2.75 9.90
CA GLY A 291 -20.16 -1.98 8.66
C GLY A 291 -19.96 -0.47 8.87
N LYS A 292 -20.32 0.08 10.04
CA LYS A 292 -20.17 1.51 10.36
C LYS A 292 -18.71 1.94 10.45
N ILE A 293 -18.44 3.19 10.10
CA ILE A 293 -17.11 3.80 10.28
C ILE A 293 -16.84 3.89 11.79
N PRO A 294 -15.75 3.29 12.29
CA PRO A 294 -15.41 3.34 13.70
C PRO A 294 -14.99 4.76 14.08
N LYS A 295 -15.57 5.29 15.16
CA LYS A 295 -15.12 6.54 15.76
C LYS A 295 -13.66 6.44 16.16
N ILE A 296 -12.91 7.53 15.96
CA ILE A 296 -11.52 7.55 16.39
C ILE A 296 -11.48 7.80 17.89
N TRP A 297 -11.18 6.76 18.65
CA TRP A 297 -11.12 6.84 20.10
C TRP A 297 -9.82 7.50 20.57
N LYS A 298 -9.93 8.47 21.49
CA LYS A 298 -8.80 9.15 22.16
C LYS A 298 -8.46 8.40 23.46
N PRO A 299 -7.42 7.56 23.49
CA PRO A 299 -7.09 6.76 24.68
C PRO A 299 -6.66 7.60 25.89
N TRP A 300 -6.27 8.86 25.67
CA TRP A 300 -5.83 9.79 26.70
C TRP A 300 -6.95 10.69 27.24
N TRP A 301 -8.15 10.66 26.65
CA TRP A 301 -9.28 11.49 27.09
C TRP A 301 -9.99 10.82 28.27
N ASN A 302 -9.57 11.14 29.48
CA ASN A 302 -10.09 10.60 30.74
C ASN A 302 -11.08 11.57 31.42
N GLU A 303 -11.62 11.18 32.57
CA GLU A 303 -12.60 11.99 33.33
C GLU A 303 -12.02 13.34 33.78
N GLU A 304 -10.76 13.37 34.20
CA GLU A 304 -10.04 14.60 34.54
C GLU A 304 -10.01 15.59 33.36
N CYS A 305 -9.71 15.10 32.15
CA CYS A 305 -9.80 15.92 30.94
C CYS A 305 -11.21 16.48 30.71
N ARG A 306 -12.27 15.70 30.99
CA ARG A 306 -13.66 16.18 30.85
C ARG A 306 -13.99 17.29 31.85
N ILE A 307 -13.60 17.12 33.11
CA ILE A 307 -13.83 18.09 34.18
C ILE A 307 -13.16 19.42 33.84
N PHE A 308 -11.85 19.42 33.56
CA PHE A 308 -11.11 20.65 33.28
C PHE A 308 -11.50 21.28 31.94
N ASN A 309 -11.87 20.49 30.94
CA ASN A 309 -12.46 21.01 29.70
C ASN A 309 -13.81 21.69 29.96
N LYS A 310 -14.66 21.14 30.84
CA LYS A 310 -15.94 21.76 31.23
C LYS A 310 -15.71 23.07 32.00
N GLN A 311 -14.73 23.11 32.90
CA GLN A 311 -14.36 24.35 33.61
C GLN A 311 -13.83 25.42 32.65
N GLN A 312 -12.96 25.04 31.72
CA GLN A 312 -12.49 25.93 30.66
C GLN A 312 -13.65 26.49 29.83
N LYS A 313 -14.59 25.64 29.40
CA LYS A 313 -15.80 26.06 28.67
C LYS A 313 -16.66 27.03 29.46
N LYS A 314 -16.91 26.74 30.74
CA LYS A 314 -17.67 27.64 31.63
C LYS A 314 -17.00 29.01 31.77
N ALA A 315 -15.68 29.05 31.96
CA ALA A 315 -14.93 30.29 32.05
C ALA A 315 -14.95 31.07 30.72
N TRP A 316 -14.87 30.34 29.59
CA TRP A 316 -15.02 30.91 28.26
C TRP A 316 -16.40 31.53 28.04
N ASP A 317 -17.48 30.81 28.33
CA ASP A 317 -18.85 31.32 28.17
C ASP A 317 -19.11 32.55 29.05
N LYS A 318 -18.58 32.55 30.29
CA LYS A 318 -18.66 33.70 31.20
C LYS A 318 -17.93 34.92 30.63
N PHE A 319 -16.71 34.74 30.12
CA PHE A 319 -15.93 35.80 29.49
C PHE A 319 -16.59 36.32 28.20
N ARG A 320 -17.11 35.43 27.36
CA ARG A 320 -17.80 35.78 26.11
C ARG A 320 -19.03 36.64 26.36
N ARG A 321 -19.85 36.30 27.37
CA ARG A 321 -21.03 37.09 27.74
C ARG A 321 -20.66 38.40 28.45
N TYR A 322 -19.58 38.39 29.23
CA TYR A 322 -19.15 39.51 30.05
C TYR A 322 -17.62 39.73 29.93
N PRO A 323 -17.15 40.51 28.93
CA PRO A 323 -15.72 40.66 28.57
C PRO A 323 -14.86 41.47 29.56
N THR A 324 -14.96 41.19 30.86
CA THR A 324 -14.19 41.88 31.91
C THR A 324 -12.76 41.35 32.04
N ASN A 325 -11.85 42.17 32.59
CA ASN A 325 -10.47 41.76 32.88
C ASN A 325 -10.41 40.51 33.78
N SER A 326 -11.26 40.44 34.81
CA SER A 326 -11.32 39.31 35.74
C SER A 326 -11.74 38.02 35.03
N ASN A 327 -12.80 38.06 34.21
CA ASN A 327 -13.25 36.87 33.47
C ASN A 327 -12.21 36.39 32.44
N LEU A 328 -11.44 37.30 31.82
CA LEU A 328 -10.34 36.94 30.93
C LEU A 328 -9.20 36.22 31.67
N ILE A 329 -8.85 36.69 32.87
CA ILE A 329 -7.84 36.06 33.73
C ILE A 329 -8.30 34.65 34.13
N ASP A 330 -9.55 34.51 34.58
CA ASP A 330 -10.15 33.22 34.94
C ASP A 330 -10.10 32.23 33.76
N PHE A 331 -10.47 32.68 32.56
CA PHE A 331 -10.39 31.87 31.35
C PHE A 331 -8.95 31.46 31.02
N LYS A 332 -7.98 32.38 31.09
CA LYS A 332 -6.55 32.07 30.85
C LYS A 332 -6.02 31.04 31.83
N LEU A 333 -6.37 31.15 33.12
CA LEU A 333 -6.00 30.18 34.16
C LEU A 333 -6.61 28.80 33.88
N ALA A 334 -7.90 28.74 33.56
CA ALA A 334 -8.58 27.50 33.21
C ALA A 334 -7.99 26.85 31.95
N LYS A 335 -7.65 27.65 30.92
CA LYS A 335 -6.99 27.21 29.69
C LYS A 335 -5.60 26.62 29.97
N ALA A 336 -4.78 27.29 30.78
CA ALA A 336 -3.44 26.80 31.16
C ALA A 336 -3.52 25.49 31.95
N THR A 337 -4.46 25.41 32.90
CA THR A 337 -4.69 24.21 33.73
C THR A 337 -5.13 23.03 32.87
N PHE A 338 -6.12 23.22 31.99
CA PHE A 338 -6.55 22.17 31.07
C PHE A 338 -5.42 21.73 30.14
N ARG A 339 -4.58 22.65 29.63
CA ARG A 339 -3.40 22.31 28.81
C ARG A 339 -2.42 21.40 29.55
N ARG A 340 -2.15 21.66 30.83
CA ARG A 340 -1.29 20.83 31.69
C ARG A 340 -1.88 19.43 31.88
N VAL A 341 -3.16 19.34 32.22
CA VAL A 341 -3.89 18.06 32.40
C VAL A 341 -3.86 17.26 31.11
N LYS A 342 -4.23 17.87 29.98
CA LYS A 342 -4.19 17.25 28.65
C LYS A 342 -2.82 16.64 28.34
N ARG A 343 -1.74 17.42 28.49
CA ARG A 343 -0.36 16.94 28.25
C ARG A 343 0.02 15.78 29.17
N THR A 344 -0.38 15.85 30.44
CA THR A 344 -0.10 14.80 31.43
C THR A 344 -0.84 13.52 31.10
N SER A 345 -2.13 13.60 30.75
CA SER A 345 -2.93 12.43 30.36
C SER A 345 -2.46 11.81 29.05
N GLN A 346 -2.03 12.63 28.07
CA GLN A 346 -1.40 12.15 26.84
C GLN A 346 -0.11 11.36 27.13
N ARG A 347 0.77 11.90 27.98
CA ARG A 347 2.02 11.23 28.38
C ARG A 347 1.75 9.91 29.12
N LYS A 348 0.85 9.92 30.11
CA LYS A 348 0.47 8.72 30.87
C LYS A 348 -0.14 7.64 29.97
N SER A 349 -1.03 8.03 29.06
CA SER A 349 -1.65 7.12 28.08
C SER A 349 -0.62 6.52 27.14
N TRP A 350 0.34 7.32 26.66
CA TRP A 350 1.46 6.83 25.85
C TRP A 350 2.33 5.83 26.61
N GLN A 351 2.72 6.16 27.84
CA GLN A 351 3.48 5.27 28.71
C GLN A 351 2.75 3.95 28.98
N ALA A 352 1.44 4.00 29.25
CA ALA A 352 0.60 2.81 29.40
C ALA A 352 0.49 2.00 28.11
N PHE A 353 0.39 2.64 26.94
CA PHE A 353 0.41 1.94 25.66
C PHE A 353 1.74 1.22 25.42
N ILE A 354 2.87 1.88 25.70
CA ILE A 354 4.19 1.30 25.52
C ILE A 354 4.48 0.19 26.54
N SER A 355 4.04 0.32 27.80
CA SER A 355 4.24 -0.72 28.82
C SER A 355 3.53 -2.03 28.47
N THR A 356 2.48 -1.99 27.64
CA THR A 356 1.84 -3.21 27.12
C THR A 356 2.66 -3.92 26.03
N ILE A 357 3.86 -3.45 25.70
CA ILE A 357 4.82 -4.09 24.79
C ILE A 357 5.87 -4.80 25.63
N THR A 358 5.49 -5.99 26.12
CA THR A 358 6.31 -6.86 26.97
C THR A 358 6.87 -8.05 26.20
N ASN A 359 7.80 -8.80 26.78
CA ASN A 359 8.41 -9.98 26.16
C ASN A 359 7.42 -11.10 25.76
N GLN A 360 6.28 -11.18 26.44
CA GLN A 360 5.18 -12.14 26.24
C GLN A 360 4.20 -11.74 25.15
N ILE A 361 4.33 -10.54 24.57
CA ILE A 361 3.43 -10.12 23.47
C ILE A 361 3.61 -11.03 22.24
N SER A 362 2.50 -11.45 21.64
CA SER A 362 2.57 -12.22 20.40
C SER A 362 3.11 -11.36 19.25
N SER A 363 3.88 -11.96 18.34
CA SER A 363 4.47 -11.28 17.18
C SER A 363 3.43 -10.51 16.37
N LYS A 364 2.25 -11.11 16.15
CA LYS A 364 1.15 -10.44 15.43
C LYS A 364 0.72 -9.14 16.11
N LYS A 365 0.47 -9.18 17.43
CA LYS A 365 0.05 -8.01 18.23
C LYS A 365 1.14 -6.94 18.28
N LEU A 366 2.41 -7.34 18.43
CA LEU A 366 3.57 -6.44 18.38
C LEU A 366 3.61 -5.67 17.05
N TRP A 367 3.51 -6.40 15.93
CA TRP A 367 3.55 -5.79 14.61
C TRP A 367 2.32 -4.93 14.31
N ASP A 368 1.14 -5.28 14.82
CA ASP A 368 -0.05 -4.42 14.75
C ASP A 368 0.17 -3.09 15.46
N LYS A 369 0.77 -3.10 16.65
CA LYS A 369 1.15 -1.87 17.37
C LYS A 369 2.18 -1.07 16.61
N ILE A 370 3.28 -1.69 16.15
CA ILE A 370 4.33 -1.01 15.38
C ILE A 370 3.78 -0.39 14.09
N ARG A 371 2.90 -1.09 13.35
CA ARG A 371 2.25 -0.53 12.16
C ARG A 371 1.45 0.73 12.48
N ARG A 372 0.65 0.69 13.56
CA ARG A 372 -0.09 1.87 14.05
C ARG A 372 0.83 3.04 14.39
N LEU A 373 1.99 2.78 14.98
CA LEU A 373 2.99 3.82 15.31
C LEU A 373 3.67 4.40 14.07
N SER A 374 3.94 3.57 13.07
CA SER A 374 4.63 4.00 11.85
C SER A 374 3.77 4.85 10.90
N GLY A 375 2.53 5.18 11.27
CA GLY A 375 1.56 5.85 10.40
C GLY A 375 1.18 5.03 9.16
N ARG A 376 1.64 3.77 9.07
CA ARG A 376 1.27 2.81 8.01
C ARG A 376 -0.03 2.16 8.40
N TYR A 377 -1.10 2.92 8.23
CA TYR A 377 -2.44 2.34 8.27
C TYR A 377 -2.59 1.41 7.06
N ASN A 378 -3.26 0.27 7.26
CA ASN A 378 -3.87 -0.45 6.15
C ASN A 378 -5.02 0.43 5.66
N ASP A 379 -4.67 1.52 5.00
CA ASP A 379 -5.58 2.23 4.15
C ASP A 379 -5.77 1.27 2.98
N ASN A 380 -6.83 0.46 3.04
CA ASN A 380 -7.49 0.02 1.82
C ASN A 380 -7.89 1.32 1.13
N THR A 381 -6.97 1.94 0.40
CA THR A 381 -7.20 3.10 -0.44
C THR A 381 -8.21 2.62 -1.47
N SER A 382 -9.49 2.85 -1.17
CA SER A 382 -10.50 2.99 -2.21
C SER A 382 -9.91 3.99 -3.20
N VAL A 383 -9.68 3.53 -4.42
CA VAL A 383 -9.35 4.40 -5.54
C VAL A 383 -10.50 5.39 -5.62
N SER A 384 -10.24 6.65 -5.27
CA SER A 384 -11.27 7.69 -5.21
C SER A 384 -11.57 8.27 -6.59
N PHE A 385 -10.62 8.16 -7.53
CA PHE A 385 -10.80 8.53 -8.93
C PHE A 385 -9.71 7.91 -9.82
N LEU A 386 -9.97 7.80 -11.12
CA LEU A 386 -9.03 7.37 -12.16
C LEU A 386 -9.06 8.34 -13.35
N ASN A 387 -7.91 8.54 -14.00
CA ASN A 387 -7.86 9.23 -15.29
C ASN A 387 -7.87 8.18 -16.39
N HIS A 388 -8.90 8.20 -17.24
CA HIS A 388 -8.99 7.34 -18.42
C HIS A 388 -9.34 8.20 -19.64
N ASN A 389 -8.48 8.21 -20.65
CA ASN A 389 -8.68 8.94 -21.90
C ASN A 389 -9.09 10.42 -21.69
N VAL A 390 -8.35 11.14 -20.84
CA VAL A 390 -8.58 12.58 -20.49
C VAL A 390 -9.83 12.83 -19.62
N GLN A 391 -10.70 11.84 -19.40
CA GLN A 391 -11.83 11.93 -18.48
C GLN A 391 -11.48 11.42 -17.07
N VAL A 392 -11.98 12.12 -16.06
CA VAL A 392 -11.83 11.73 -14.64
C VAL A 392 -13.05 10.91 -14.23
N ILE A 393 -12.82 9.67 -13.79
CA ILE A 393 -13.86 8.74 -13.36
C ILE A 393 -13.90 8.71 -11.84
N THR A 394 -15.05 9.08 -11.25
CA THR A 394 -15.25 9.19 -9.79
C THR A 394 -16.24 8.18 -9.23
N ASP A 395 -17.16 7.68 -10.06
CA ASP A 395 -18.14 6.67 -9.62
C ASP A 395 -17.44 5.34 -9.31
N ALA A 396 -17.70 4.77 -8.13
CA ALA A 396 -17.02 3.56 -7.66
C ALA A 396 -17.24 2.35 -8.57
N LYS A 397 -18.41 2.24 -9.22
CA LYS A 397 -18.70 1.15 -10.16
C LYS A 397 -17.94 1.37 -11.47
N LYS A 398 -17.93 2.59 -12.02
CA LYS A 398 -17.13 2.94 -13.20
C LYS A 398 -15.63 2.78 -12.95
N ILE A 399 -15.12 3.16 -11.78
CA ILE A 399 -13.72 2.94 -11.38
C ILE A 399 -13.41 1.44 -11.38
N ALA A 400 -14.27 0.64 -10.73
CA ALA A 400 -14.09 -0.82 -10.70
C ALA A 400 -14.13 -1.43 -12.10
N ASN A 401 -15.05 -0.99 -12.97
CA ASN A 401 -15.14 -1.42 -14.37
C ASN A 401 -13.91 -0.99 -15.18
N THR A 402 -13.43 0.25 -15.05
CA THR A 402 -12.24 0.75 -15.78
C THR A 402 -10.98 -0.05 -15.40
N LEU A 403 -10.83 -0.38 -14.11
CA LEU A 403 -9.73 -1.26 -13.67
C LEU A 403 -9.90 -2.67 -14.22
N ALA A 404 -11.13 -3.20 -14.20
CA ALA A 404 -11.42 -4.53 -14.71
C ALA A 404 -11.19 -4.64 -16.22
N GLU A 405 -11.58 -3.62 -17.00
CA GLU A 405 -11.29 -3.47 -18.42
C GLU A 405 -9.78 -3.42 -18.67
N ALA A 406 -9.04 -2.59 -17.92
CA ALA A 406 -7.59 -2.50 -18.04
C ALA A 406 -6.89 -3.84 -17.74
N PHE A 407 -7.38 -4.60 -16.75
CA PHE A 407 -6.84 -5.93 -16.45
C PHE A 407 -7.24 -6.98 -17.49
N SER A 408 -8.48 -6.96 -17.96
CA SER A 408 -8.98 -7.89 -18.98
C SER A 408 -8.26 -7.66 -20.31
N ALA A 409 -8.08 -6.41 -20.73
CA ALA A 409 -7.35 -6.02 -21.94
C ALA A 409 -5.91 -6.52 -21.95
N VAL A 410 -5.22 -6.52 -20.79
CA VAL A 410 -3.86 -7.08 -20.68
C VAL A 410 -3.84 -8.58 -20.91
N SER A 411 -4.87 -9.28 -20.42
CA SER A 411 -4.97 -10.74 -20.54
C SER A 411 -5.64 -11.20 -21.84
N SER A 412 -6.12 -10.28 -22.67
CA SER A 412 -6.81 -10.63 -23.91
C SER A 412 -5.82 -11.20 -24.93
N ALA A 413 -6.27 -12.18 -25.72
CA ALA A 413 -5.53 -12.70 -26.85
C ALA A 413 -5.18 -11.61 -27.89
N SER A 414 -5.97 -10.52 -27.94
CA SER A 414 -5.71 -9.36 -28.80
C SER A 414 -4.53 -8.50 -28.34
N SER A 415 -4.02 -8.71 -27.13
CA SER A 415 -2.89 -7.94 -26.57
C SER A 415 -1.51 -8.40 -27.06
N TYR A 416 -1.45 -9.52 -27.78
CA TYR A 416 -0.23 -10.01 -28.41
C TYR A 416 0.02 -9.35 -29.77
N SER A 417 1.24 -9.48 -30.28
CA SER A 417 1.54 -9.06 -31.65
C SER A 417 0.76 -9.89 -32.67
N GLN A 418 0.43 -9.29 -33.82
CA GLN A 418 -0.33 -9.95 -34.88
C GLN A 418 0.36 -11.23 -35.38
N ASP A 419 1.69 -11.23 -35.43
CA ASP A 419 2.50 -12.40 -35.79
C ASP A 419 2.31 -13.53 -34.79
N PHE A 420 2.34 -13.23 -33.48
CA PHE A 420 2.12 -14.24 -32.45
C PHE A 420 0.69 -14.75 -32.44
N ILE A 421 -0.32 -13.91 -32.70
CA ILE A 421 -1.71 -14.37 -32.81
C ILE A 421 -1.85 -15.40 -33.94
N SER A 422 -1.18 -15.16 -35.08
CA SER A 422 -1.16 -16.11 -36.21
C SER A 422 -0.46 -17.42 -35.83
N HIS A 423 0.69 -17.33 -35.15
CA HIS A 423 1.42 -18.51 -34.64
C HIS A 423 0.57 -19.32 -33.66
N LYS A 424 0.00 -18.65 -32.65
CA LYS A 424 -0.90 -19.23 -31.66
C LYS A 424 -2.07 -19.98 -32.30
N LYS A 425 -2.76 -19.36 -33.26
CA LYS A 425 -3.88 -19.97 -33.98
C LYS A 425 -3.50 -21.22 -34.78
N ASN A 426 -2.24 -21.38 -35.15
CA ASN A 426 -1.76 -22.56 -35.86
C ASN A 426 -1.37 -23.68 -34.89
N GLU A 427 -0.68 -23.33 -33.80
CA GLU A 427 -0.24 -24.29 -32.77
C GLU A 427 -1.41 -24.86 -31.96
N GLU A 428 -2.43 -24.05 -31.65
CA GLU A 428 -3.62 -24.45 -30.89
C GLU A 428 -4.60 -25.33 -31.67
N ARG A 429 -4.34 -25.60 -32.96
CA ARG A 429 -5.15 -26.57 -33.74
C ARG A 429 -4.89 -28.02 -33.32
N TYR A 430 -3.75 -28.27 -32.70
CA TYR A 430 -3.37 -29.60 -32.25
C TYR A 430 -3.85 -29.80 -30.81
N ASP A 431 -4.81 -30.69 -30.61
CA ASP A 431 -5.25 -31.01 -29.25
C ASP A 431 -4.19 -31.83 -28.50
N ILE A 432 -3.93 -31.42 -27.26
CA ILE A 432 -2.98 -32.10 -26.37
C ILE A 432 -3.74 -33.15 -25.57
N ASP A 433 -3.52 -34.44 -25.92
CA ASP A 433 -4.19 -35.55 -25.23
C ASP A 433 -3.39 -36.08 -24.03
N PHE A 434 -3.93 -35.82 -22.85
CA PHE A 434 -3.40 -36.33 -21.59
C PHE A 434 -4.04 -37.65 -21.14
N ASN A 435 -5.03 -38.21 -21.85
CA ASN A 435 -5.84 -39.35 -21.40
C ASN A 435 -5.12 -40.72 -21.44
N SER A 436 -3.80 -40.74 -21.53
CA SER A 436 -3.04 -41.98 -21.42
C SER A 436 -3.10 -42.54 -19.99
N LEU A 437 -3.41 -43.84 -19.89
CA LEU A 437 -3.39 -44.60 -18.64
C LEU A 437 -1.93 -44.90 -18.27
N THR A 438 -1.26 -43.95 -17.62
CA THR A 438 0.02 -44.20 -16.94
C THR A 438 -0.24 -44.42 -15.46
N ASP A 439 0.29 -45.50 -14.91
CA ASP A 439 0.23 -45.83 -13.48
C ASP A 439 1.25 -45.03 -12.65
N ASP A 440 1.48 -43.78 -13.07
CA ASP A 440 2.39 -42.91 -12.34
C ASP A 440 1.79 -42.58 -10.97
N GLU A 441 2.60 -42.67 -9.92
CA GLU A 441 2.21 -42.43 -8.52
C GLU A 441 1.46 -41.10 -8.33
N TYR A 442 1.79 -40.06 -9.11
CA TYR A 442 1.14 -38.75 -9.00
C TYR A 442 -0.34 -38.75 -9.40
N ASN A 443 -0.82 -39.76 -10.15
CA ASN A 443 -2.22 -39.90 -10.58
C ASN A 443 -3.14 -40.58 -9.55
N SER A 444 -2.55 -41.22 -8.53
CA SER A 444 -3.29 -41.88 -7.44
C SER A 444 -4.21 -40.94 -6.68
N ASP A 445 -5.10 -41.50 -5.85
CA ASP A 445 -5.91 -40.70 -4.93
C ASP A 445 -5.05 -39.96 -3.92
N PHE A 446 -5.54 -38.83 -3.43
CA PHE A 446 -4.91 -38.13 -2.33
C PHE A 446 -5.19 -38.81 -1.00
N TYR A 447 -4.14 -38.90 -0.19
CA TYR A 447 -4.22 -39.44 1.16
C TYR A 447 -4.51 -38.34 2.19
N PHE A 448 -5.10 -38.73 3.33
CA PHE A 448 -5.42 -37.80 4.41
C PHE A 448 -4.21 -37.09 5.00
N ILE A 449 -3.04 -37.73 4.98
CA ILE A 449 -1.78 -37.09 5.41
C ILE A 449 -1.36 -35.96 4.46
N GLU A 450 -1.58 -36.10 3.15
CA GLU A 450 -1.31 -35.03 2.17
C GLU A 450 -2.25 -33.85 2.43
N PHE A 451 -3.53 -34.13 2.68
CA PHE A 451 -4.54 -33.14 3.02
C PHE A 451 -4.20 -32.37 4.30
N LYS A 452 -3.89 -33.07 5.40
CA LYS A 452 -3.49 -32.45 6.68
C LYS A 452 -2.23 -31.62 6.54
N ARG A 453 -1.24 -32.09 5.76
CA ARG A 453 0.00 -31.35 5.46
C ARG A 453 -0.27 -30.10 4.62
N ALA A 454 -1.21 -30.17 3.68
CA ALA A 454 -1.61 -29.00 2.90
C ALA A 454 -2.38 -27.98 3.76
N LEU A 455 -3.23 -28.44 4.67
CA LEU A 455 -3.98 -27.59 5.59
C LEU A 455 -3.05 -26.87 6.58
N SER A 456 -2.08 -27.58 7.18
CA SER A 456 -1.14 -27.00 8.14
C SER A 456 -0.17 -25.99 7.51
N LYS A 457 0.22 -26.20 6.25
CA LYS A 457 1.04 -25.25 5.47
C LYS A 457 0.25 -24.06 4.93
N SER A 458 -1.08 -24.05 5.06
CA SER A 458 -1.91 -22.95 4.57
C SER A 458 -1.90 -21.77 5.54
N HIS A 459 -1.91 -20.56 5.00
CA HIS A 459 -1.94 -19.32 5.78
C HIS A 459 -3.31 -18.67 5.73
N ALA A 460 -3.72 -18.04 6.84
CA ALA A 460 -4.97 -17.28 6.91
C ALA A 460 -4.88 -16.07 5.96
N THR A 461 -5.52 -16.21 4.80
CA THR A 461 -5.61 -15.19 3.74
C THR A 461 -7.05 -14.69 3.62
N SER A 462 -7.25 -13.56 2.94
CA SER A 462 -8.60 -13.06 2.66
C SER A 462 -9.39 -14.08 1.82
N PRO A 463 -10.68 -14.29 2.13
CA PRO A 463 -11.50 -15.29 1.44
C PRO A 463 -11.79 -14.89 0.00
N GLY A 464 -12.16 -15.88 -0.83
CA GLY A 464 -12.63 -15.68 -2.20
C GLY A 464 -14.11 -15.28 -2.26
N PRO A 465 -14.75 -15.41 -3.43
CA PRO A 465 -16.18 -15.12 -3.61
C PRO A 465 -17.11 -15.95 -2.72
N ASP A 466 -16.65 -17.11 -2.25
CA ASP A 466 -17.36 -18.05 -1.38
C ASP A 466 -17.38 -17.63 0.10
N ASN A 467 -16.60 -16.61 0.48
CA ASN A 467 -16.44 -16.13 1.86
C ASN A 467 -15.89 -17.16 2.88
N ILE A 468 -15.42 -18.32 2.42
CA ILE A 468 -14.81 -19.34 3.29
C ILE A 468 -13.43 -18.87 3.72
N HIS A 469 -13.19 -18.85 5.03
CA HIS A 469 -11.90 -18.51 5.61
C HIS A 469 -11.17 -19.76 6.09
N LEU A 470 -9.82 -19.78 6.02
CA LEU A 470 -9.02 -20.93 6.46
C LEU A 470 -9.32 -21.37 7.90
N LEU A 471 -9.58 -20.41 8.79
CA LEU A 471 -9.94 -20.71 10.19
C LEU A 471 -11.20 -21.58 10.30
N MET A 472 -12.17 -21.43 9.39
CA MET A 472 -13.36 -22.27 9.37
C MET A 472 -12.95 -23.73 9.10
N LEU A 473 -12.09 -23.96 8.10
CA LEU A 473 -11.60 -25.29 7.74
C LEU A 473 -10.78 -25.95 8.86
N THR A 474 -9.95 -25.19 9.58
CA THR A 474 -9.13 -25.72 10.67
C THR A 474 -9.93 -26.14 11.90
N HIS A 475 -11.18 -25.69 12.01
CA HIS A 475 -12.09 -26.00 13.12
C HIS A 475 -13.25 -26.95 12.72
N LEU A 476 -13.19 -27.54 11.52
CA LEU A 476 -14.10 -28.62 11.15
C LEU A 476 -13.76 -29.91 11.91
N THR A 477 -14.77 -30.77 12.10
CA THR A 477 -14.58 -32.10 12.68
C THR A 477 -13.75 -32.98 11.75
N GLU A 478 -13.07 -33.98 12.32
CA GLU A 478 -12.24 -34.90 11.54
C GLU A 478 -13.06 -35.65 10.47
N THR A 479 -14.29 -36.05 10.79
CA THR A 479 -15.24 -36.64 9.84
C THR A 479 -15.52 -35.70 8.66
N SER A 480 -15.77 -34.41 8.94
CA SER A 480 -16.00 -33.42 7.88
C SER A 480 -14.77 -33.22 7.00
N LEU A 481 -13.56 -33.23 7.59
CA LEU A 481 -12.32 -33.15 6.82
C LEU A 481 -12.11 -34.37 5.91
N HIS A 482 -12.47 -35.58 6.37
CA HIS A 482 -12.45 -36.78 5.53
C HIS A 482 -13.44 -36.68 4.37
N ASN A 483 -14.63 -36.13 4.59
CA ASN A 483 -15.61 -35.92 3.52
C ASN A 483 -15.14 -34.85 2.51
N ILE A 484 -14.47 -33.79 2.95
CA ILE A 484 -13.82 -32.84 2.02
C ILE A 484 -12.73 -33.54 1.20
N LEU A 485 -11.94 -34.43 1.79
CA LEU A 485 -10.96 -35.22 1.04
C LEU A 485 -11.65 -36.14 0.01
N LYS A 486 -12.77 -36.79 0.37
CA LYS A 486 -13.56 -37.58 -0.60
C LYS A 486 -14.02 -36.72 -1.78
N LEU A 487 -14.51 -35.51 -1.51
CA LEU A 487 -14.87 -34.55 -2.57
C LEU A 487 -13.66 -34.20 -3.45
N PHE A 488 -12.48 -33.99 -2.87
CA PHE A 488 -11.25 -33.71 -3.63
C PHE A 488 -10.82 -34.90 -4.50
N ASN A 489 -10.87 -36.12 -3.98
CA ASN A 489 -10.57 -37.33 -4.76
C ASN A 489 -11.60 -37.56 -5.86
N ARG A 490 -12.86 -37.19 -5.63
CA ARG A 490 -13.90 -37.23 -6.65
C ARG A 490 -13.63 -36.23 -7.78
N ILE A 491 -13.31 -34.98 -7.45
CA ILE A 491 -12.87 -33.96 -8.42
C ILE A 491 -11.67 -34.46 -9.23
N TRP A 492 -10.72 -35.12 -8.57
CA TRP A 492 -9.51 -35.68 -9.17
C TRP A 492 -9.81 -36.82 -10.15
N LYS A 493 -10.62 -37.81 -9.75
CA LYS A 493 -10.99 -38.98 -10.57
C LYS A 493 -11.90 -38.63 -11.74
N GLU A 494 -12.93 -37.82 -11.48
CA GLU A 494 -13.89 -37.42 -12.51
C GLU A 494 -13.31 -36.38 -13.48
N LYS A 495 -12.13 -35.83 -13.19
CA LYS A 495 -11.46 -34.82 -14.01
C LYS A 495 -12.33 -33.57 -14.26
N LYS A 496 -13.24 -33.26 -13.35
CA LYS A 496 -14.18 -32.13 -13.44
C LYS A 496 -13.79 -31.04 -12.44
N PHE A 497 -13.34 -29.91 -12.96
CA PHE A 497 -13.00 -28.75 -12.13
C PHE A 497 -14.25 -27.90 -11.83
N PRO A 498 -14.59 -27.64 -10.56
CA PRO A 498 -15.77 -26.87 -10.18
C PRO A 498 -15.85 -25.50 -10.84
N SER A 499 -17.02 -25.17 -11.39
CA SER A 499 -17.31 -23.90 -12.06
C SER A 499 -17.20 -22.71 -11.09
N SER A 500 -17.67 -22.88 -9.85
CA SER A 500 -17.63 -21.86 -8.80
C SER A 500 -16.19 -21.42 -8.49
N TRP A 501 -15.23 -22.34 -8.60
CA TRP A 501 -13.81 -22.11 -8.37
C TRP A 501 -13.11 -21.38 -9.52
N ARG A 502 -13.76 -21.19 -10.68
CA ARG A 502 -13.26 -20.36 -11.80
C ARG A 502 -13.55 -18.87 -11.62
N ARG A 503 -14.32 -18.50 -10.61
CA ARG A 503 -14.64 -17.11 -10.26
C ARG A 503 -13.63 -16.56 -9.25
N ALA A 504 -13.23 -15.30 -9.42
CA ALA A 504 -12.36 -14.60 -8.48
C ALA A 504 -12.85 -13.18 -8.17
N VAL A 505 -12.55 -12.71 -6.95
CA VAL A 505 -12.64 -11.29 -6.62
C VAL A 505 -11.23 -10.70 -6.69
N VAL A 506 -11.02 -9.71 -7.55
CA VAL A 506 -9.72 -9.04 -7.74
C VAL A 506 -9.65 -7.79 -6.87
N ILE A 507 -8.61 -7.71 -6.03
CA ILE A 507 -8.29 -6.53 -5.24
C ILE A 507 -7.12 -5.78 -5.90
N PRO A 508 -7.33 -4.54 -6.38
CA PRO A 508 -6.27 -3.78 -7.02
C PRO A 508 -5.33 -3.19 -5.96
N ILE A 509 -4.04 -3.51 -6.05
CA ILE A 509 -3.00 -2.97 -5.17
C ILE A 509 -2.05 -2.05 -5.95
N LEU A 510 -1.96 -0.78 -5.54
CA LEU A 510 -1.08 0.19 -6.18
C LEU A 510 0.40 -0.23 -6.09
N LYS A 511 1.11 -0.14 -7.21
CA LYS A 511 2.56 -0.35 -7.26
C LYS A 511 3.26 0.74 -6.43
N PRO A 512 4.21 0.39 -5.53
CA PRO A 512 4.87 1.37 -4.67
C PRO A 512 5.49 2.54 -5.47
N GLY A 513 5.20 3.77 -5.06
CA GLY A 513 5.75 4.99 -5.66
C GLY A 513 5.23 5.33 -7.06
N LYS A 514 4.18 4.63 -7.54
CA LYS A 514 3.53 4.94 -8.81
C LYS A 514 2.28 5.81 -8.59
N ASP A 515 1.90 6.53 -9.63
CA ASP A 515 0.72 7.40 -9.61
C ASP A 515 -0.57 6.56 -9.48
N ALA A 516 -1.40 6.91 -8.50
CA ALA A 516 -2.69 6.27 -8.24
C ALA A 516 -3.74 6.57 -9.31
N LYS A 517 -3.54 7.62 -10.13
CA LYS A 517 -4.52 8.01 -11.15
C LYS A 517 -4.55 7.08 -12.36
N SER A 518 -3.49 6.30 -12.59
CA SER A 518 -3.37 5.43 -13.76
C SER A 518 -3.81 3.98 -13.47
N PRO A 519 -4.77 3.43 -14.23
CA PRO A 519 -5.22 2.03 -14.08
C PRO A 519 -4.07 1.00 -14.20
N ASN A 520 -3.08 1.28 -15.06
CA ASN A 520 -1.93 0.39 -15.32
C ASN A 520 -0.95 0.28 -14.15
N ASN A 521 -1.07 1.17 -13.15
CA ASN A 521 -0.21 1.18 -11.97
C ASN A 521 -0.70 0.25 -10.84
N TYR A 522 -1.81 -0.45 -11.03
CA TYR A 522 -2.35 -1.41 -10.07
C TYR A 522 -1.92 -2.85 -10.41
N ARG A 523 -1.78 -3.69 -9.38
CA ARG A 523 -1.63 -5.14 -9.50
C ARG A 523 -2.98 -5.82 -9.25
N PRO A 524 -3.42 -6.74 -10.12
CA PRO A 524 -4.66 -7.49 -9.91
C PRO A 524 -4.41 -8.68 -8.99
N ILE A 525 -4.70 -8.56 -7.68
CA ILE A 525 -4.59 -9.70 -6.76
C ILE A 525 -5.90 -10.49 -6.75
N ALA A 526 -5.90 -11.71 -7.29
CA ALA A 526 -7.08 -12.56 -7.35
C ALA A 526 -7.30 -13.33 -6.03
N LEU A 527 -8.47 -13.14 -5.44
CA LEU A 527 -8.96 -13.93 -4.31
C LEU A 527 -9.84 -15.06 -4.85
N THR A 528 -9.33 -16.29 -4.79
CA THR A 528 -10.04 -17.54 -5.13
C THR A 528 -10.47 -18.30 -3.88
N SER A 529 -11.37 -19.27 -4.05
CA SER A 529 -11.85 -20.16 -2.99
C SER A 529 -10.70 -20.79 -2.20
N VAL A 530 -10.85 -20.82 -0.87
CA VAL A 530 -9.85 -21.46 0.01
C VAL A 530 -9.83 -22.98 -0.18
N LEU A 531 -10.99 -23.60 -0.47
CA LEU A 531 -11.08 -25.02 -0.80
C LEU A 531 -10.29 -25.32 -2.08
N CYS A 532 -10.45 -24.48 -3.12
CA CYS A 532 -9.67 -24.58 -4.35
C CYS A 532 -8.16 -24.50 -4.06
N LYS A 533 -7.71 -23.49 -3.30
CA LYS A 533 -6.29 -23.31 -2.93
C LYS A 533 -5.72 -24.50 -2.15
N LEU A 534 -6.54 -25.17 -1.35
CA LEU A 534 -6.12 -26.35 -0.60
C LEU A 534 -5.83 -27.52 -1.55
N LEU A 535 -6.72 -27.80 -2.50
CA LEU A 535 -6.50 -28.81 -3.53
C LEU A 535 -5.31 -28.45 -4.44
N GLU A 536 -5.23 -27.19 -4.90
CA GLU A 536 -4.09 -26.70 -5.67
C GLU A 536 -2.75 -26.98 -4.97
N ARG A 537 -2.69 -26.84 -3.64
CA ARG A 537 -1.48 -27.09 -2.86
C ARG A 537 -1.08 -28.58 -2.84
N MET A 538 -2.06 -29.47 -2.81
CA MET A 538 -1.83 -30.92 -2.88
C MET A 538 -1.29 -31.29 -4.27
N VAL A 539 -1.94 -30.80 -5.33
CA VAL A 539 -1.50 -30.97 -6.72
C VAL A 539 -0.09 -30.39 -6.94
N ASN A 540 0.16 -29.17 -6.44
CA ASN A 540 1.46 -28.51 -6.56
C ASN A 540 2.58 -29.31 -5.89
N SER A 541 2.28 -29.93 -4.75
CA SER A 541 3.26 -30.76 -4.02
C SER A 541 3.70 -31.96 -4.86
N ARG A 542 2.74 -32.63 -5.53
CA ARG A 542 3.03 -33.74 -6.45
C ARG A 542 3.79 -33.28 -7.71
N LEU A 543 3.33 -32.20 -8.34
CA LEU A 543 3.97 -31.63 -9.53
C LEU A 543 5.44 -31.26 -9.27
N VAL A 544 5.71 -30.51 -8.19
CA VAL A 544 7.08 -30.10 -7.83
C VAL A 544 7.95 -31.32 -7.52
N HIS A 545 7.42 -32.32 -6.81
CA HIS A 545 8.17 -33.55 -6.52
C HIS A 545 8.65 -34.24 -7.80
N VAL A 546 7.78 -34.40 -8.80
CA VAL A 546 8.15 -35.03 -10.08
C VAL A 546 9.16 -34.19 -10.85
N LEU A 547 8.99 -32.88 -10.93
CA LEU A 547 9.91 -31.98 -11.65
C LEU A 547 11.32 -32.00 -11.07
N GLU A 548 11.44 -31.97 -9.74
CA GLU A 548 12.73 -32.04 -9.04
C GLU A 548 13.36 -33.44 -9.17
N LYS A 549 12.56 -34.52 -9.06
CA LYS A 549 13.03 -35.91 -9.26
C LYS A 549 13.60 -36.11 -10.67
N LYS A 550 12.94 -35.57 -11.69
CA LYS A 550 13.40 -35.60 -13.09
C LYS A 550 14.54 -34.60 -13.39
N LYS A 551 14.95 -33.76 -12.42
CA LYS A 551 15.92 -32.66 -12.61
C LYS A 551 15.61 -31.76 -13.81
N TRP A 552 14.31 -31.55 -14.09
CA TRP A 552 13.89 -30.82 -15.28
C TRP A 552 14.11 -29.31 -15.14
N LEU A 553 13.96 -28.77 -13.92
CA LEU A 553 14.23 -27.37 -13.61
C LEU A 553 15.74 -27.09 -13.69
N SER A 554 16.10 -26.07 -14.46
CA SER A 554 17.49 -25.63 -14.64
C SER A 554 18.17 -25.37 -13.29
N PRO A 555 19.45 -25.74 -13.10
CA PRO A 555 20.18 -25.42 -11.88
C PRO A 555 20.32 -23.91 -11.65
N PHE A 556 20.14 -23.09 -12.70
CA PHE A 556 20.22 -21.62 -12.66
C PHE A 556 18.87 -20.93 -12.39
N GLN A 557 17.79 -21.70 -12.24
CA GLN A 557 16.51 -21.21 -11.73
C GLN A 557 16.44 -21.43 -10.22
N SER A 558 16.42 -20.34 -9.45
CA SER A 558 16.39 -20.38 -7.97
C SER A 558 15.06 -19.91 -7.37
N GLY A 559 14.15 -19.36 -8.20
CA GLY A 559 12.86 -18.85 -7.76
C GLY A 559 11.91 -19.94 -7.27
N PHE A 560 11.36 -19.77 -6.06
CA PHE A 560 10.34 -20.65 -5.44
C PHE A 560 10.68 -22.15 -5.40
N ARG A 561 11.97 -22.50 -5.37
CA ARG A 561 12.44 -23.88 -5.21
C ARG A 561 12.90 -24.14 -3.78
N PHE A 562 12.74 -25.38 -3.32
CA PHE A 562 13.16 -25.77 -1.99
C PHE A 562 14.69 -25.70 -1.87
N GLY A 563 15.19 -25.09 -0.79
CA GLY A 563 16.63 -24.95 -0.53
C GLY A 563 17.36 -23.94 -1.44
N ARG A 564 16.62 -23.19 -2.28
CA ARG A 564 17.16 -22.14 -3.15
C ARG A 564 16.62 -20.77 -2.73
N GLY A 565 17.37 -19.71 -2.99
CA GLY A 565 16.96 -18.34 -2.70
C GLY A 565 17.57 -17.31 -3.63
N THR A 566 17.27 -16.04 -3.39
CA THR A 566 17.83 -14.93 -4.19
C THR A 566 19.35 -14.86 -4.09
N ILE A 567 19.92 -15.28 -2.96
CA ILE A 567 21.36 -15.19 -2.69
C ILE A 567 22.16 -16.07 -3.67
N ASP A 568 21.62 -17.21 -4.10
CA ASP A 568 22.30 -18.11 -5.05
C ASP A 568 22.62 -17.38 -6.36
N ASN A 569 21.62 -16.72 -6.97
CA ASN A 569 21.80 -15.99 -8.22
C ASN A 569 22.70 -14.76 -8.05
N ILE A 570 22.60 -14.08 -6.91
CA ILE A 570 23.45 -12.92 -6.60
C ILE A 570 24.91 -13.35 -6.48
N LEU A 571 25.19 -14.47 -5.80
CA LEU A 571 26.53 -15.04 -5.66
C LEU A 571 27.09 -15.51 -6.99
N LEU A 572 26.28 -16.13 -7.85
CA LEU A 572 26.71 -16.54 -9.20
C LEU A 572 27.23 -15.34 -10.01
N LEU A 573 26.46 -14.26 -10.07
CA LEU A 573 26.87 -13.04 -10.77
C LEU A 573 28.10 -12.40 -10.12
N GLU A 574 28.11 -12.29 -8.79
CA GLU A 574 29.22 -11.68 -8.05
C GLU A 574 30.53 -12.43 -8.26
N ASN A 575 30.51 -13.76 -8.21
CA ASN A 575 31.67 -14.59 -8.47
C ASN A 575 32.19 -14.40 -9.91
N SER A 576 31.31 -14.38 -10.91
CA SER A 576 31.70 -14.13 -12.30
C SER A 576 32.31 -12.73 -12.52
N ILE A 577 31.81 -11.71 -11.80
CA ILE A 577 32.42 -10.36 -11.80
C ILE A 577 33.81 -10.41 -11.18
N HIS A 578 33.98 -11.11 -10.06
CA HIS A 578 35.27 -11.26 -9.40
C HIS A 578 36.30 -11.99 -10.28
N GLU A 579 35.91 -13.10 -10.91
CA GLU A 579 36.77 -13.85 -11.84
C GLU A 579 37.19 -12.97 -13.02
N ALA A 580 36.28 -12.16 -13.57
CA ALA A 580 36.59 -11.21 -14.63
C ALA A 580 37.60 -10.15 -14.16
N PHE A 581 37.45 -9.61 -12.94
CA PHE A 581 38.41 -8.66 -12.38
C PHE A 581 39.80 -9.26 -12.18
N VAL A 582 39.88 -10.46 -11.61
CA VAL A 582 41.15 -11.19 -11.40
C VAL A 582 41.83 -11.45 -12.74
N SER A 583 41.06 -11.89 -13.73
CA SER A 583 41.54 -12.17 -15.09
C SER A 583 41.81 -10.91 -15.92
N LYS A 584 41.64 -9.71 -15.33
CA LYS A 584 41.70 -8.41 -16.03
C LYS A 584 40.87 -8.43 -17.31
N LYS A 585 39.62 -8.90 -17.26
CA LYS A 585 38.66 -8.94 -18.37
C LYS A 585 37.56 -7.89 -18.18
N HIS A 586 36.80 -7.64 -19.23
CA HIS A 586 35.51 -6.96 -19.17
C HIS A 586 34.44 -8.00 -18.82
N LEU A 587 33.46 -7.63 -17.99
CA LEU A 587 32.21 -8.38 -17.85
C LEU A 587 31.05 -7.41 -18.05
N VAL A 588 30.10 -7.79 -18.89
CA VAL A 588 28.87 -7.03 -19.09
C VAL A 588 27.70 -7.93 -18.71
N SER A 589 26.81 -7.41 -17.86
CA SER A 589 25.60 -8.10 -17.40
C SER A 589 24.37 -7.30 -17.83
N ILE A 590 23.31 -7.99 -18.25
CA ILE A 590 22.04 -7.42 -18.69
C ILE A 590 20.94 -7.93 -17.77
N LEU A 591 20.17 -7.00 -17.21
CA LEU A 591 19.01 -7.26 -16.36
C LEU A 591 17.74 -7.00 -17.16
N PHE A 592 16.98 -8.04 -17.47
CA PHE A 592 15.74 -7.94 -18.25
C PHE A 592 14.52 -7.71 -17.36
N ASP A 593 13.58 -6.88 -17.81
CA ASP A 593 12.24 -6.73 -17.21
C ASP A 593 11.18 -7.22 -18.19
N MET A 594 10.41 -8.23 -17.79
CA MET A 594 9.29 -8.75 -18.59
C MET A 594 8.00 -8.02 -18.27
N GLU A 595 7.28 -7.61 -19.30
CA GLU A 595 6.05 -6.84 -19.14
C GLU A 595 4.87 -7.73 -18.78
N LYS A 596 4.35 -7.55 -17.55
CA LYS A 596 3.12 -8.21 -17.08
C LYS A 596 3.14 -9.73 -17.32
N ALA A 597 4.29 -10.37 -17.10
CA ALA A 597 4.58 -11.75 -17.53
C ALA A 597 3.54 -12.79 -17.08
N TYR A 598 3.06 -12.70 -15.83
CA TYR A 598 2.02 -13.59 -15.30
C TYR A 598 0.70 -13.47 -16.06
N ASP A 599 0.32 -12.25 -16.45
CA ASP A 599 -0.98 -11.95 -17.09
C ASP A 599 -0.99 -12.31 -18.58
N LYS A 600 0.19 -12.41 -19.20
CA LYS A 600 0.40 -12.73 -20.62
C LYS A 600 0.92 -14.14 -20.89
N THR A 601 1.11 -14.98 -19.87
CA THR A 601 1.66 -16.32 -20.07
C THR A 601 0.72 -17.16 -20.93
N TRP A 602 1.22 -17.67 -22.06
CA TRP A 602 0.42 -18.44 -23.01
C TRP A 602 0.08 -19.83 -22.43
N ARG A 603 -1.21 -20.09 -22.23
CA ARG A 603 -1.69 -21.27 -21.49
C ARG A 603 -1.50 -22.58 -22.22
N TYR A 604 -1.76 -22.60 -23.54
CA TYR A 604 -1.60 -23.81 -24.34
C TYR A 604 -0.15 -24.31 -24.31
N ASP A 605 0.82 -23.41 -24.35
CA ASP A 605 2.24 -23.79 -24.34
C ASP A 605 2.69 -24.36 -23.00
N ILE A 606 2.11 -23.92 -21.88
CA ILE A 606 2.31 -24.60 -20.57
C ILE A 606 1.86 -26.06 -20.66
N LEU A 607 0.72 -26.32 -21.29
CA LEU A 607 0.22 -27.69 -21.46
C LEU A 607 1.12 -28.49 -22.40
N LYS A 608 1.63 -27.86 -23.47
CA LYS A 608 2.60 -28.47 -24.39
C LYS A 608 3.90 -28.84 -23.68
N ASP A 609 4.41 -27.95 -22.83
CA ASP A 609 5.58 -28.21 -21.99
C ASP A 609 5.32 -29.37 -21.01
N LEU A 610 4.17 -29.39 -20.33
CA LEU A 610 3.78 -30.50 -19.43
C LEU A 610 3.70 -31.84 -20.17
N TYR A 611 3.12 -31.84 -21.37
CA TYR A 611 3.06 -33.02 -22.23
C TYR A 611 4.46 -33.48 -22.64
N GLY A 612 5.34 -32.56 -23.04
CA GLY A 612 6.72 -32.84 -23.43
C GLY A 612 7.59 -33.37 -22.28
N ILE A 613 7.30 -32.98 -21.03
CA ILE A 613 7.92 -33.55 -19.81
C ILE A 613 7.46 -35.00 -19.55
N GLY A 614 6.39 -35.43 -20.22
CA GLY A 614 5.80 -36.76 -20.09
C GLY A 614 4.77 -36.86 -18.96
N PHE A 615 4.11 -35.76 -18.58
CA PHE A 615 2.95 -35.85 -17.69
C PHE A 615 1.73 -36.38 -18.45
N LYS A 616 1.02 -37.36 -17.87
CA LYS A 616 -0.20 -37.99 -18.40
C LYS A 616 -1.19 -38.27 -17.26
N GLY A 617 -2.47 -38.45 -17.56
CA GLY A 617 -3.50 -38.76 -16.57
C GLY A 617 -4.04 -37.54 -15.81
N ASN A 618 -4.41 -37.74 -14.54
CA ASN A 618 -5.21 -36.80 -13.76
C ASN A 618 -4.52 -35.46 -13.49
N LEU A 619 -3.21 -35.46 -13.22
CA LEU A 619 -2.47 -34.24 -12.89
C LEU A 619 -2.47 -33.18 -14.01
N PRO A 620 -2.03 -33.49 -15.23
CA PRO A 620 -2.07 -32.49 -16.31
C PRO A 620 -3.49 -32.14 -16.73
N ILE A 621 -4.46 -33.06 -16.62
CA ILE A 621 -5.88 -32.77 -16.91
C ILE A 621 -6.47 -31.79 -15.88
N PHE A 622 -6.12 -31.94 -14.60
CA PHE A 622 -6.48 -30.98 -13.57
C PHE A 622 -5.92 -29.58 -13.90
N ILE A 623 -4.65 -29.50 -14.31
CA ILE A 623 -4.01 -28.23 -14.70
C ILE A 623 -4.67 -27.63 -15.94
N GLN A 624 -4.97 -28.45 -16.96
CA GLN A 624 -5.69 -28.04 -18.16
C GLN A 624 -7.05 -27.42 -17.80
N ASN A 625 -7.83 -28.08 -16.94
CA ASN A 625 -9.11 -27.56 -16.50
C ASN A 625 -8.99 -26.33 -15.58
N PHE A 626 -7.92 -26.24 -14.79
CA PHE A 626 -7.60 -25.09 -13.94
C PHE A 626 -7.27 -23.83 -14.75
N LEU A 627 -6.56 -23.99 -15.88
CA LEU A 627 -6.14 -22.92 -16.80
C LEU A 627 -7.23 -22.49 -17.80
N LYS A 628 -8.37 -23.19 -17.87
CA LYS A 628 -9.52 -22.75 -18.70
C LYS A 628 -9.97 -21.34 -18.32
N THR A 629 -10.62 -20.66 -19.26
CA THR A 629 -11.11 -19.28 -19.12
C THR A 629 -11.82 -19.06 -17.79
N ARG A 630 -11.38 -18.02 -17.08
CA ARG A 630 -11.85 -17.64 -15.74
C ARG A 630 -12.61 -16.33 -15.81
N SER A 631 -13.51 -16.13 -14.86
CA SER A 631 -14.18 -14.84 -14.69
C SER A 631 -13.74 -14.18 -13.39
N PHE A 632 -13.67 -12.86 -13.42
CA PHE A 632 -13.33 -12.07 -12.24
C PHE A 632 -14.19 -10.81 -12.14
N ARG A 633 -14.30 -10.29 -10.91
CA ARG A 633 -14.85 -8.97 -10.62
C ARG A 633 -13.85 -8.18 -9.79
N VAL A 634 -13.60 -6.93 -10.13
CA VAL A 634 -12.76 -6.02 -9.34
C VAL A 634 -13.59 -5.44 -8.20
N CYS A 635 -13.04 -5.47 -6.98
CA CYS A 635 -13.69 -4.90 -5.80
C CYS A 635 -12.99 -3.61 -5.35
N ILE A 636 -13.75 -2.51 -5.33
CA ILE A 636 -13.35 -1.22 -4.79
C ILE A 636 -14.28 -0.87 -3.62
N GLY A 637 -13.76 -0.90 -2.40
CA GLY A 637 -14.58 -0.67 -1.20
C GLY A 637 -15.65 -1.75 -1.05
N ASN A 638 -16.92 -1.38 -1.27
CA ASN A 638 -18.08 -2.31 -1.28
C ASN A 638 -18.60 -2.59 -2.69
N THR A 639 -18.08 -1.92 -3.70
CA THR A 639 -18.62 -1.97 -5.06
C THR A 639 -17.84 -2.98 -5.89
N LEU A 640 -18.56 -3.90 -6.51
CA LEU A 640 -18.02 -4.86 -7.47
C LEU A 640 -18.22 -4.34 -8.90
N SER A 641 -17.22 -4.50 -9.75
CA SER A 641 -17.35 -4.35 -11.19
C SER A 641 -18.35 -5.35 -11.77
N ASP A 642 -18.66 -5.20 -13.05
CA ASP A 642 -19.29 -6.25 -13.84
C ASP A 642 -18.35 -7.47 -13.98
N GLY A 643 -18.86 -8.56 -14.55
CA GLY A 643 -18.06 -9.77 -14.79
C GLY A 643 -17.15 -9.60 -16.00
N PHE A 644 -15.84 -9.83 -15.81
CA PHE A 644 -14.85 -9.82 -16.88
C PHE A 644 -14.19 -11.18 -17.01
N TYR A 645 -13.66 -11.47 -18.20
CA TYR A 645 -12.94 -12.71 -18.46
C TYR A 645 -11.43 -12.47 -18.47
N GLN A 646 -10.71 -13.48 -17.97
CA GLN A 646 -9.27 -13.60 -18.11
C GLN A 646 -9.00 -14.68 -19.16
N GLU A 647 -8.62 -14.27 -20.38
CA GLU A 647 -8.40 -15.18 -21.51
C GLU A 647 -7.05 -15.90 -21.42
N GLU A 648 -5.98 -15.17 -21.05
CA GLU A 648 -4.62 -15.70 -20.93
C GLU A 648 -3.98 -15.45 -19.56
N GLY A 649 -2.75 -15.94 -19.39
CA GLY A 649 -2.00 -15.81 -18.16
C GLY A 649 -2.41 -16.81 -17.08
N VAL A 650 -1.66 -16.78 -15.99
CA VAL A 650 -1.89 -17.60 -14.80
C VAL A 650 -2.40 -16.72 -13.64
N PRO A 651 -3.38 -17.16 -12.84
CA PRO A 651 -4.00 -16.31 -11.82
C PRO A 651 -3.02 -15.83 -10.73
N GLN A 652 -2.81 -14.52 -10.61
CA GLN A 652 -1.98 -13.95 -9.55
C GLN A 652 -2.59 -14.19 -8.16
N GLY A 653 -1.91 -14.99 -7.33
CA GLY A 653 -2.36 -15.35 -5.97
C GLY A 653 -2.88 -16.80 -5.84
N SER A 654 -2.91 -17.56 -6.93
CA SER A 654 -3.10 -19.02 -6.91
C SER A 654 -1.81 -19.75 -6.48
N VAL A 655 -1.96 -20.95 -5.94
CA VAL A 655 -0.83 -21.77 -5.47
C VAL A 655 -0.07 -22.39 -6.66
N LEU A 656 -0.78 -22.90 -7.66
CA LEU A 656 -0.17 -23.54 -8.85
C LEU A 656 0.46 -22.54 -9.82
N SER A 657 -0.04 -21.30 -9.87
CA SER A 657 0.38 -20.32 -10.88
C SER A 657 1.88 -20.05 -10.89
N VAL A 658 2.54 -20.13 -9.74
CA VAL A 658 3.99 -19.91 -9.63
C VAL A 658 4.80 -21.00 -10.32
N ILE A 659 4.49 -22.28 -10.07
CA ILE A 659 5.25 -23.37 -10.69
C ILE A 659 4.96 -23.46 -12.20
N LEU A 660 3.71 -23.21 -12.62
CA LEU A 660 3.34 -23.20 -14.04
C LEU A 660 4.10 -22.10 -14.81
N PHE A 661 4.23 -20.92 -14.20
CA PHE A 661 5.06 -19.86 -14.75
C PHE A 661 6.54 -20.26 -14.83
N ILE A 662 7.07 -20.87 -13.76
CA ILE A 662 8.46 -21.35 -13.70
C ILE A 662 8.73 -22.37 -14.81
N ILE A 663 7.81 -23.30 -15.06
CA ILE A 663 7.91 -24.26 -16.17
C ILE A 663 8.08 -23.51 -17.48
N LYS A 664 7.18 -22.58 -17.78
CA LYS A 664 7.23 -21.84 -19.04
C LYS A 664 8.55 -21.08 -19.24
N ILE A 665 8.99 -20.36 -18.22
CA ILE A 665 10.17 -19.48 -18.34
C ILE A 665 11.50 -20.25 -18.32
N ASN A 666 11.54 -21.47 -17.75
CA ASN A 666 12.75 -22.26 -17.57
C ASN A 666 13.53 -22.49 -18.88
N GLU A 667 12.83 -22.60 -20.01
CA GLU A 667 13.43 -22.83 -21.32
C GLU A 667 14.26 -21.66 -21.86
N VAL A 668 14.06 -20.43 -21.36
CA VAL A 668 14.82 -19.25 -21.84
C VAL A 668 16.31 -19.40 -21.62
N ILE A 669 16.72 -20.05 -20.52
CA ILE A 669 18.14 -20.27 -20.19
C ILE A 669 18.79 -21.21 -21.21
N LYS A 670 18.02 -22.13 -21.79
CA LYS A 670 18.53 -23.06 -22.82
C LYS A 670 18.77 -22.39 -24.17
N GLN A 671 18.25 -21.17 -24.38
CA GLN A 671 18.48 -20.40 -25.60
C GLN A 671 19.80 -19.62 -25.58
N LEU A 672 20.49 -19.57 -24.44
CA LEU A 672 21.71 -18.79 -24.31
C LEU A 672 22.85 -19.40 -25.15
N PRO A 673 23.58 -18.58 -25.92
CA PRO A 673 24.71 -19.07 -26.70
C PRO A 673 25.87 -19.47 -25.80
N THR A 674 26.74 -20.36 -26.29
CA THR A 674 27.95 -20.76 -25.59
C THR A 674 28.83 -19.55 -25.26
N GLY A 675 29.27 -19.46 -24.00
CA GLY A 675 30.06 -18.35 -23.47
C GLY A 675 29.23 -17.23 -22.83
N VAL A 676 27.89 -17.33 -22.85
CA VAL A 676 26.99 -16.46 -22.09
C VAL A 676 26.37 -17.27 -20.96
N SER A 677 26.54 -16.77 -19.74
CA SER A 677 25.91 -17.32 -18.54
C SER A 677 24.61 -16.59 -18.27
N GLY A 678 23.67 -17.24 -17.58
CA GLY A 678 22.44 -16.60 -17.14
C GLY A 678 21.87 -17.21 -15.88
N SER A 679 21.14 -16.38 -15.15
CA SER A 679 20.47 -16.74 -13.91
C SER A 679 19.03 -16.26 -13.94
N LEU A 680 18.13 -17.06 -13.35
CA LEU A 680 16.70 -16.78 -13.35
C LEU A 680 16.15 -16.88 -11.94
N PHE A 681 15.42 -15.85 -11.52
CA PHE A 681 14.64 -15.87 -10.30
C PHE A 681 13.20 -15.52 -10.66
N VAL A 682 12.41 -16.55 -10.94
CA VAL A 682 11.02 -16.38 -11.43
C VAL A 682 11.02 -15.63 -12.77
N HIS A 683 10.71 -14.34 -12.78
CA HIS A 683 10.67 -13.49 -13.98
C HIS A 683 11.91 -12.59 -14.12
N ASP A 684 12.73 -12.49 -13.07
CA ASP A 684 13.97 -11.70 -13.10
C ASP A 684 15.03 -12.53 -13.83
N LEU A 685 15.25 -12.23 -15.11
CA LEU A 685 16.28 -12.83 -15.95
C LEU A 685 17.52 -11.93 -15.98
N GLU A 686 18.66 -12.52 -15.66
CA GLU A 686 19.97 -11.89 -15.79
C GLU A 686 20.85 -12.75 -16.70
N ILE A 687 21.61 -12.10 -17.59
CA ILE A 687 22.65 -12.76 -18.37
C ILE A 687 23.93 -11.95 -18.32
N HIS A 688 25.07 -12.62 -18.43
CA HIS A 688 26.37 -11.95 -18.52
C HIS A 688 27.37 -12.70 -19.37
N CYS A 689 28.34 -11.96 -19.88
CA CYS A 689 29.47 -12.49 -20.63
C CYS A 689 30.75 -11.77 -20.20
N SER A 690 31.86 -12.50 -20.14
CA SER A 690 33.18 -11.94 -19.86
C SER A 690 34.17 -12.19 -21.00
N GLY A 691 35.05 -11.23 -21.24
CA GLY A 691 36.00 -11.28 -22.36
C GLY A 691 37.16 -10.32 -22.22
N GLY A 692 38.28 -10.66 -22.86
CA GLY A 692 39.45 -9.78 -22.94
C GLY A 692 39.26 -8.61 -23.91
N ASP A 693 38.35 -8.75 -24.86
CA ASP A 693 37.99 -7.75 -25.86
C ASP A 693 36.50 -7.39 -25.72
N MET A 694 36.17 -6.10 -25.82
CA MET A 694 34.79 -5.63 -25.69
C MET A 694 33.94 -6.00 -26.92
N GLY A 695 34.53 -6.01 -28.12
CA GLY A 695 33.81 -6.40 -29.35
C GLY A 695 33.31 -7.85 -29.28
N PHE A 696 34.13 -8.75 -28.73
CA PHE A 696 33.70 -10.13 -28.44
C PHE A 696 32.51 -10.19 -27.49
N VAL A 697 32.57 -9.45 -26.36
CA VAL A 697 31.51 -9.43 -25.34
C VAL A 697 30.21 -8.85 -25.92
N GLU A 698 30.30 -7.75 -26.66
CA GLU A 698 29.18 -7.10 -27.34
C GLU A 698 28.50 -8.08 -28.30
N ARG A 699 29.27 -8.71 -29.20
CA ARG A 699 28.73 -9.67 -30.18
C ARG A 699 28.03 -10.84 -29.50
N LYS A 700 28.62 -11.41 -28.45
CA LYS A 700 28.05 -12.56 -27.73
C LYS A 700 26.78 -12.21 -26.97
N LEU A 701 26.76 -11.04 -26.32
CA LEU A 701 25.57 -10.57 -25.63
C LEU A 701 24.47 -10.15 -26.60
N GLN A 702 24.80 -9.54 -27.74
CA GLN A 702 23.82 -9.22 -28.77
C GLN A 702 23.21 -10.49 -29.37
N GLU A 703 24.01 -11.54 -29.62
CA GLU A 703 23.51 -12.86 -30.03
C GLU A 703 22.51 -13.41 -28.99
N ALA A 704 22.84 -13.31 -27.70
CA ALA A 704 21.95 -13.74 -26.62
C ALA A 704 20.66 -12.91 -26.53
N VAL A 705 20.76 -11.58 -26.63
CA VAL A 705 19.60 -10.66 -26.64
C VAL A 705 18.66 -10.98 -27.79
N ASN A 706 19.20 -11.23 -28.99
CA ASN A 706 18.41 -11.61 -30.17
C ASN A 706 17.69 -12.94 -29.94
N LYS A 707 18.39 -13.98 -29.47
CA LYS A 707 17.77 -15.29 -29.16
C LYS A 707 16.69 -15.20 -28.08
N ILE A 708 16.91 -14.40 -27.04
CA ILE A 708 15.91 -14.17 -25.99
C ILE A 708 14.70 -13.40 -26.53
N SER A 709 14.90 -12.41 -27.40
CA SER A 709 13.82 -11.66 -28.06
C SER A 709 13.00 -12.57 -28.98
N GLU A 710 13.65 -13.40 -29.80
CA GLU A 710 13.00 -14.40 -30.66
C GLU A 710 12.22 -15.43 -29.85
N TRP A 711 12.82 -15.96 -28.78
CA TRP A 711 12.14 -16.85 -27.85
C TRP A 711 10.92 -16.17 -27.22
N GLY A 712 11.05 -14.91 -26.79
CA GLY A 712 9.94 -14.13 -26.25
C GLY A 712 8.80 -13.98 -27.25
N LYS A 713 9.11 -13.61 -28.50
CA LYS A 713 8.14 -13.51 -29.59
C LYS A 713 7.42 -14.84 -29.85
N LYS A 714 8.13 -15.97 -29.82
CA LYS A 714 7.56 -17.31 -30.04
C LYS A 714 6.69 -17.80 -28.87
N ASN A 715 6.96 -17.35 -27.65
CA ASN A 715 6.28 -17.83 -26.43
C ASN A 715 5.27 -16.81 -25.87
N GLY A 716 5.05 -15.68 -26.55
CA GLY A 716 4.11 -14.63 -26.12
C GLY A 716 4.64 -13.71 -25.00
N PHE A 717 5.95 -13.72 -24.73
CA PHE A 717 6.57 -12.81 -23.76
C PHE A 717 7.06 -11.53 -24.41
N GLN A 718 6.78 -10.41 -23.73
CA GLN A 718 7.23 -9.08 -24.14
C GLN A 718 8.26 -8.55 -23.14
N ILE A 719 9.42 -8.15 -23.66
CA ILE A 719 10.53 -7.63 -22.87
C ILE A 719 10.52 -6.10 -22.97
N SER A 720 10.60 -5.43 -21.83
CA SER A 720 10.56 -3.97 -21.75
C SER A 720 11.92 -3.38 -22.09
N SER A 721 12.04 -2.71 -23.24
CA SER A 721 13.28 -2.00 -23.61
C SER A 721 13.61 -0.84 -22.66
N GLN A 722 12.58 -0.17 -22.13
CA GLN A 722 12.75 1.00 -21.25
C GLN A 722 13.28 0.65 -19.85
N LYS A 723 13.05 -0.58 -19.38
CA LYS A 723 13.43 -1.01 -18.03
C LYS A 723 14.56 -2.03 -18.02
N THR A 724 14.84 -2.64 -19.16
CA THR A 724 16.02 -3.49 -19.32
C THR A 724 17.25 -2.60 -19.28
N VAL A 725 18.23 -2.96 -18.46
CA VAL A 725 19.46 -2.18 -18.27
C VAL A 725 20.67 -3.09 -18.35
N ALA A 726 21.80 -2.55 -18.81
CA ALA A 726 23.08 -3.24 -18.83
C ALA A 726 24.07 -2.60 -17.84
N MET A 727 24.97 -3.41 -17.30
CA MET A 727 26.05 -2.97 -16.43
C MET A 727 27.38 -3.49 -16.95
N HIS A 728 28.35 -2.58 -17.12
CA HIS A 728 29.72 -2.92 -17.46
C HIS A 728 30.60 -2.91 -16.21
N PHE A 729 31.13 -4.07 -15.87
CA PHE A 729 32.09 -4.28 -14.79
C PHE A 729 33.50 -4.42 -15.37
N CYS A 730 34.38 -3.48 -15.02
CA CYS A 730 35.79 -3.54 -15.42
C CYS A 730 36.70 -2.79 -14.44
N ARG A 731 37.92 -3.31 -14.19
CA ARG A 731 38.97 -2.65 -13.39
C ARG A 731 40.23 -2.29 -14.19
N ARG A 732 40.21 -2.46 -15.51
CA ARG A 732 41.31 -2.03 -16.38
C ARG A 732 41.50 -0.51 -16.30
N ARG A 733 42.75 -0.08 -16.43
CA ARG A 733 43.14 1.32 -16.54
C ARG A 733 43.14 1.70 -18.03
N GLY A 734 42.79 2.95 -18.35
CA GLY A 734 42.69 3.45 -19.72
C GLY A 734 41.25 3.62 -20.20
N LEU A 735 41.08 4.26 -21.36
CA LEU A 735 39.79 4.45 -22.01
C LEU A 735 39.37 3.15 -22.69
N HIS A 736 38.18 2.69 -22.37
CA HIS A 736 37.52 1.59 -23.06
C HIS A 736 36.08 2.01 -23.35
N LEU A 737 35.59 1.71 -24.55
CA LEU A 737 34.22 2.00 -24.91
C LEU A 737 33.28 1.00 -24.23
N ASP A 738 32.11 1.49 -23.87
CA ASP A 738 31.00 0.65 -23.44
C ASP A 738 30.34 -0.03 -24.66
N PRO A 739 29.77 -1.23 -24.52
CA PRO A 739 29.16 -1.93 -25.64
C PRO A 739 27.89 -1.24 -26.13
N LYS A 740 27.57 -1.41 -27.41
CA LYS A 740 26.30 -0.95 -28.01
C LYS A 740 25.35 -2.14 -28.20
N LEU A 741 24.48 -2.33 -27.21
CA LEU A 741 23.49 -3.41 -27.24
C LEU A 741 22.11 -2.87 -27.63
N LEU A 742 21.41 -3.59 -28.50
CA LEU A 742 20.09 -3.23 -29.02
C LEU A 742 19.04 -4.28 -28.63
N LEU A 743 17.88 -3.83 -28.16
CA LEU A 743 16.70 -4.64 -27.93
C LEU A 743 15.51 -3.98 -28.65
N HIS A 744 14.95 -4.66 -29.65
CA HIS A 744 13.92 -4.09 -30.53
C HIS A 744 14.35 -2.75 -31.15
N ASP A 745 15.58 -2.71 -31.68
CA ASP A 745 16.23 -1.53 -32.25
C ASP A 745 16.41 -0.34 -31.30
N CYS A 746 16.07 -0.51 -30.02
CA CYS A 746 16.31 0.47 -28.96
C CYS A 746 17.62 0.13 -28.24
N THR A 747 18.47 1.14 -28.00
CA THR A 747 19.70 0.95 -27.23
C THR A 747 19.40 0.60 -25.78
N ILE A 748 19.99 -0.48 -25.27
CA ILE A 748 19.93 -0.84 -23.86
C ILE A 748 20.85 0.12 -23.10
N PRO A 749 20.33 0.92 -22.14
CA PRO A 749 21.14 1.87 -21.41
C PRO A 749 22.14 1.16 -20.50
N ILE A 750 23.39 1.64 -20.52
CA ILE A 750 24.44 1.16 -19.63
C ILE A 750 24.49 2.05 -18.39
N VAL A 751 24.24 1.44 -17.24
CA VAL A 751 24.15 2.14 -15.96
C VAL A 751 25.35 1.81 -15.08
N ARG A 752 25.72 2.77 -14.23
CA ARG A 752 26.86 2.60 -13.29
C ARG A 752 26.48 1.81 -12.04
N ASP A 753 25.21 1.85 -11.67
CA ASP A 753 24.64 1.06 -10.59
C ASP A 753 23.24 0.58 -10.95
N ALA A 754 22.92 -0.66 -10.57
CA ALA A 754 21.62 -1.26 -10.76
C ALA A 754 21.26 -2.15 -9.58
N LYS A 755 19.95 -2.30 -9.34
CA LYS A 755 19.44 -3.18 -8.29
C LYS A 755 19.10 -4.54 -8.87
N TYR A 756 19.77 -5.59 -8.39
CA TYR A 756 19.49 -6.97 -8.75
C TYR A 756 19.13 -7.77 -7.49
N LEU A 757 17.94 -8.39 -7.49
CA LEU A 757 17.41 -9.22 -6.40
C LEU A 757 17.59 -8.63 -4.99
N GLY A 758 17.47 -7.31 -4.84
CA GLY A 758 17.52 -6.64 -3.54
C GLY A 758 18.86 -5.97 -3.18
N LEU A 759 19.96 -6.30 -3.88
CA LEU A 759 21.26 -5.64 -3.72
C LEU A 759 21.48 -4.61 -4.82
N ILE A 760 22.29 -3.59 -4.53
CA ILE A 760 22.69 -2.58 -5.52
C ILE A 760 24.13 -2.86 -5.89
N PHE A 761 24.34 -3.28 -7.14
CA PHE A 761 25.66 -3.47 -7.71
C PHE A 761 26.15 -2.14 -8.28
N ASP A 762 27.44 -1.87 -8.17
CA ASP A 762 28.11 -0.77 -8.85
C ASP A 762 29.21 -1.32 -9.77
N SER A 763 29.53 -0.61 -10.86
CA SER A 763 30.50 -1.03 -11.89
C SER A 763 31.89 -1.46 -11.38
N LYS A 764 32.27 -1.07 -10.16
CA LYS A 764 33.55 -1.44 -9.53
C LYS A 764 33.41 -2.45 -8.39
N LEU A 765 32.17 -2.88 -8.11
CA LEU A 765 31.79 -3.81 -7.05
C LEU A 765 32.27 -3.34 -5.66
N THR A 766 32.11 -2.05 -5.37
CA THR A 766 32.49 -1.46 -4.08
C THR A 766 31.40 -1.61 -3.03
N PHE A 767 30.16 -1.84 -3.46
CA PHE A 767 28.91 -1.84 -2.70
C PHE A 767 28.66 -0.57 -1.86
N LYS A 768 29.40 0.52 -2.11
CA LYS A 768 29.21 1.79 -1.40
C LYS A 768 27.80 2.36 -1.61
N PRO A 769 27.21 2.36 -2.82
CA PRO A 769 25.82 2.78 -3.00
C PRO A 769 24.84 1.91 -2.21
N HIS A 770 25.06 0.59 -2.18
CA HIS A 770 24.23 -0.35 -1.42
C HIS A 770 24.27 -0.08 0.08
N VAL A 771 25.47 0.06 0.65
CA VAL A 771 25.68 0.34 2.07
C VAL A 771 25.03 1.67 2.48
N ASN A 772 25.16 2.71 1.66
CA ASN A 772 24.50 4.01 1.90
C ASN A 772 22.97 3.89 1.85
N TYR A 773 22.44 3.12 0.89
CA TYR A 773 21.02 2.81 0.82
C TYR A 773 20.53 2.05 2.07
N LEU A 774 21.25 0.99 2.49
CA LEU A 774 20.93 0.23 3.70
C LEU A 774 20.95 1.11 4.95
N LYS A 775 21.99 1.94 5.11
CA LYS A 775 22.11 2.88 6.23
C LYS A 775 20.89 3.80 6.32
N ARG A 776 20.50 4.46 5.22
CA ARG A 776 19.30 5.32 5.18
C ARG A 776 18.03 4.55 5.56
N LYS A 777 17.84 3.35 5.00
CA LYS A 777 16.67 2.50 5.27
C LYS A 777 16.63 1.99 6.71
N CYS A 778 17.78 1.79 7.35
CA CYS A 778 17.86 1.37 8.74
C CYS A 778 17.66 2.54 9.71
N ILE A 779 18.18 3.74 9.41
CA ILE A 779 17.92 4.97 10.18
C ILE A 779 16.42 5.27 10.27
N GLN A 780 15.69 5.12 9.16
CA GLN A 780 14.23 5.26 9.18
C GLN A 780 13.55 4.24 10.11
N SER A 781 14.06 3.00 10.17
CA SER A 781 13.55 1.99 11.10
C SER A 781 13.99 2.20 12.55
N LEU A 782 15.15 2.80 12.79
CA LEU A 782 15.61 3.19 14.13
C LEU A 782 14.64 4.18 14.79
N ASN A 783 13.96 5.03 14.02
CA ASN A 783 12.95 5.94 14.57
C ASN A 783 11.81 5.19 15.27
N ILE A 784 11.46 3.97 14.84
CA ILE A 784 10.49 3.13 15.55
C ILE A 784 11.03 2.75 16.93
N ILE A 785 12.30 2.34 17.02
CA ILE A 785 12.91 1.98 18.31
C ILE A 785 13.00 3.22 19.19
N LYS A 786 13.42 4.37 18.66
CA LYS A 786 13.46 5.64 19.41
C LYS A 786 12.12 5.99 20.05
N MET A 787 11.01 5.75 19.35
CA MET A 787 9.66 5.97 19.88
C MET A 787 9.27 4.97 20.99
N LEU A 788 9.77 3.74 20.91
CA LEU A 788 9.47 2.67 21.86
C LEU A 788 10.41 2.67 23.08
N SER A 789 11.61 3.23 22.95
CA SER A 789 12.66 3.27 23.95
C SER A 789 12.62 4.55 24.79
N GLY A 790 12.99 4.46 26.06
CA GLY A 790 13.27 5.60 26.92
C GLY A 790 14.11 5.15 28.12
N THR A 791 14.60 6.11 28.90
CA THR A 791 15.47 5.84 30.07
C THR A 791 14.68 5.54 31.35
N SER A 792 13.50 6.15 31.50
CA SER A 792 12.60 6.00 32.67
C SER A 792 11.24 5.37 32.32
N TYR A 793 10.98 5.14 31.04
CA TYR A 793 9.78 4.51 30.50
C TYR A 793 10.16 3.86 29.16
N GLY A 794 9.43 2.86 28.70
CA GLY A 794 9.74 2.20 27.43
C GLY A 794 9.25 0.77 27.38
N ALA A 795 9.34 0.17 26.20
CA ALA A 795 9.14 -1.27 26.05
C ALA A 795 10.32 -2.01 26.70
N GLU A 796 10.09 -3.25 27.13
CA GLU A 796 11.11 -4.07 27.75
C GLU A 796 12.30 -4.30 26.80
N THR A 797 13.53 -4.25 27.32
CA THR A 797 14.78 -4.43 26.58
C THR A 797 14.77 -5.64 25.66
N SER A 798 14.32 -6.79 26.18
CA SER A 798 14.22 -8.05 25.43
C SER A 798 13.30 -7.92 24.20
N THR A 799 12.23 -7.14 24.31
CA THR A 799 11.30 -6.86 23.22
C THR A 799 11.86 -5.84 22.24
N LEU A 800 12.51 -4.78 22.71
CA LEU A 800 13.20 -3.83 21.86
C LEU A 800 14.29 -4.51 21.02
N LEU A 801 15.04 -5.44 21.62
CA LEU A 801 16.01 -6.27 20.90
C LEU A 801 15.33 -7.16 19.85
N LYS A 802 14.15 -7.76 20.12
CA LYS A 802 13.38 -8.49 19.09
C LYS A 802 12.98 -7.57 17.92
N VAL A 803 12.49 -6.37 18.23
CA VAL A 803 12.12 -5.36 17.21
C VAL A 803 13.33 -4.92 16.39
N TYR A 804 14.46 -4.68 17.05
CA TYR A 804 15.75 -4.39 16.42
C TYR A 804 16.18 -5.50 15.45
N LYS A 805 16.19 -6.75 15.92
CA LYS A 805 16.58 -7.92 15.12
C LYS A 805 15.69 -8.04 13.88
N ALA A 806 14.39 -7.79 14.02
CA ALA A 806 13.44 -7.95 12.93
C ALA A 806 13.37 -6.76 11.94
N LEU A 807 13.60 -5.52 12.37
CA LEU A 807 13.48 -4.33 11.50
C LEU A 807 14.79 -3.82 10.92
N ILE A 808 15.90 -4.03 11.64
CA ILE A 808 17.21 -3.49 11.30
C ILE A 808 18.16 -4.63 10.99
N ARG A 809 18.39 -5.56 11.93
CA ARG A 809 19.36 -6.64 11.73
C ARG A 809 19.00 -7.51 10.52
N SER A 810 17.73 -7.87 10.34
CA SER A 810 17.25 -8.60 9.14
C SER A 810 17.63 -7.93 7.80
N LYS A 811 17.66 -6.59 7.74
CA LYS A 811 18.10 -5.84 6.55
C LYS A 811 19.61 -5.82 6.40
N LEU A 812 20.34 -5.83 7.51
CA LEU A 812 21.80 -5.93 7.55
C LEU A 812 22.24 -7.37 7.29
N ASP A 813 21.42 -8.38 7.53
CA ASP A 813 21.77 -9.78 7.26
C ASP A 813 21.55 -10.12 5.79
N TYR A 814 20.49 -9.59 5.19
CA TYR A 814 20.15 -9.88 3.79
C TYR A 814 21.24 -9.40 2.82
N GLY A 815 21.88 -10.34 2.11
CA GLY A 815 22.93 -10.03 1.15
C GLY A 815 24.32 -9.82 1.74
N CYS A 816 24.50 -9.96 3.06
CA CYS A 816 25.76 -9.64 3.71
C CYS A 816 26.91 -10.59 3.36
N VAL A 817 26.58 -11.80 2.90
CA VAL A 817 27.53 -12.78 2.35
C VAL A 817 28.19 -12.24 1.07
N VAL A 818 27.47 -11.37 0.34
CA VAL A 818 27.91 -10.79 -0.93
C VAL A 818 28.55 -9.42 -0.67
N TYR A 819 27.78 -8.45 -0.14
CA TYR A 819 28.33 -7.10 0.09
C TYR A 819 29.39 -7.07 1.20
N GLY A 820 29.54 -8.14 1.99
CA GLY A 820 30.58 -8.30 3.00
C GLY A 820 32.00 -8.23 2.43
N SER A 821 32.17 -8.42 1.11
CA SER A 821 33.43 -8.22 0.40
C SER A 821 33.83 -6.74 0.25
N ALA A 822 32.94 -5.79 0.56
CA ALA A 822 33.24 -4.37 0.55
C ALA A 822 34.35 -4.00 1.55
N SER A 823 35.08 -2.91 1.27
CA SER A 823 36.17 -2.48 2.16
C SER A 823 35.68 -2.22 3.59
N LYS A 824 36.54 -2.49 4.59
CA LYS A 824 36.25 -2.24 6.01
C LYS A 824 35.78 -0.81 6.27
N SER A 825 36.35 0.17 5.56
CA SER A 825 35.96 1.58 5.67
C SER A 825 34.49 1.83 5.29
N VAL A 826 34.00 1.16 4.24
CA VAL A 826 32.61 1.25 3.77
C VAL A 826 31.68 0.54 4.74
N LEU A 827 32.03 -0.68 5.17
CA LEU A 827 31.21 -1.49 6.09
C LEU A 827 31.04 -0.84 7.46
N LYS A 828 32.05 -0.11 7.97
CA LYS A 828 32.01 0.61 9.24
C LYS A 828 30.85 1.62 9.33
N ALA A 829 30.33 2.09 8.19
CA ALA A 829 29.15 2.94 8.16
C ALA A 829 27.90 2.25 8.72
N LEU A 830 27.78 0.92 8.61
CA LEU A 830 26.67 0.14 9.14
C LEU A 830 26.78 -0.11 10.64
N ASP A 831 28.01 -0.20 11.17
CA ASP A 831 28.25 -0.41 12.60
C ASP A 831 27.60 0.69 13.43
N THR A 832 27.63 1.94 12.96
CA THR A 832 26.98 3.08 13.62
C THR A 832 25.48 2.85 13.86
N VAL A 833 24.79 2.24 12.90
CA VAL A 833 23.36 1.92 12.99
C VAL A 833 23.15 0.75 13.95
N HIS A 834 23.99 -0.28 13.86
CA HIS A 834 23.93 -1.45 14.74
C HIS A 834 24.12 -1.02 16.21
N HIS A 835 25.18 -0.26 16.50
CA HIS A 835 25.47 0.27 17.85
C HIS A 835 24.34 1.15 18.37
N GLN A 836 23.80 2.04 17.53
CA GLN A 836 22.68 2.89 17.93
C GLN A 836 21.43 2.06 18.25
N GLY A 837 21.13 1.04 17.46
CA GLY A 837 20.00 0.13 17.70
C GLY A 837 20.13 -0.63 19.02
N LEU A 838 21.32 -1.14 19.34
CA LEU A 838 21.58 -1.82 20.60
C LEU A 838 21.49 -0.88 21.81
N ARG A 839 22.11 0.31 21.73
CA ARG A 839 22.02 1.33 22.80
C ARG A 839 20.59 1.74 23.10
N LEU A 840 19.80 2.03 22.07
CA LEU A 840 18.39 2.38 22.22
C LEU A 840 17.59 1.22 22.82
N SER A 841 17.91 -0.02 22.46
CA SER A 841 17.22 -1.20 23.00
C SER A 841 17.52 -1.43 24.48
N LEU A 842 18.74 -1.11 24.92
CA LEU A 842 19.16 -1.19 26.34
C LEU A 842 18.75 0.04 27.17
N GLY A 843 18.36 1.15 26.55
CA GLY A 843 18.27 2.45 27.23
C GLY A 843 19.64 3.00 27.65
N ALA A 844 20.73 2.53 27.03
CA ALA A 844 22.10 2.90 27.39
C ALA A 844 22.47 4.30 26.88
N PHE A 845 23.38 4.98 27.61
CA PHE A 845 23.90 6.27 27.19
C PHE A 845 24.71 6.16 25.89
N ARG A 846 24.81 7.28 25.15
CA ARG A 846 25.59 7.32 23.90
C ARG A 846 27.07 6.99 24.12
N THR A 847 27.61 7.32 25.29
CA THR A 847 28.99 7.11 25.72
C THR A 847 29.28 5.68 26.21
N SER A 848 28.26 4.83 26.37
CA SER A 848 28.45 3.46 26.87
C SER A 848 29.41 2.64 25.97
N PRO A 849 30.40 1.94 26.56
CA PRO A 849 31.38 1.13 25.82
C PRO A 849 30.71 0.04 24.97
N ILE A 850 31.14 -0.10 23.72
CA ILE A 850 30.45 -0.99 22.77
C ILE A 850 30.61 -2.47 23.09
N GLN A 851 31.76 -2.87 23.63
CA GLN A 851 32.01 -4.27 24.00
C GLN A 851 31.04 -4.71 25.11
N SER A 852 30.80 -3.86 26.11
CA SER A 852 29.80 -4.10 27.15
C SER A 852 28.39 -4.22 26.57
N ILE A 853 28.05 -3.38 25.59
CA ILE A 853 26.74 -3.42 24.91
C ILE A 853 26.53 -4.76 24.17
N TYR A 854 27.55 -5.29 23.49
CA TYR A 854 27.46 -6.59 22.82
C TYR A 854 27.15 -7.72 23.80
N VAL A 855 27.85 -7.75 24.93
CA VAL A 855 27.64 -8.75 25.99
C VAL A 855 26.23 -8.62 26.57
N LEU A 856 25.80 -7.41 26.96
CA LEU A 856 24.48 -7.17 27.54
C LEU A 856 23.32 -7.49 26.59
N CYS A 857 23.50 -7.27 25.28
CA CYS A 857 22.48 -7.58 24.28
C CYS A 857 22.47 -9.05 23.84
N ASN A 858 23.52 -9.81 24.19
CA ASN A 858 23.86 -11.08 23.57
C ASN A 858 23.86 -10.97 22.03
N GLU A 859 24.56 -9.96 21.51
CA GLU A 859 24.67 -9.68 20.07
C GLU A 859 26.14 -9.53 19.69
N PRO A 860 26.63 -10.27 18.66
CA PRO A 860 27.99 -10.12 18.18
C PRO A 860 28.16 -8.82 17.38
N SER A 861 29.42 -8.42 17.17
CA SER A 861 29.75 -7.38 16.19
C SER A 861 29.23 -7.76 14.79
N LEU A 862 28.98 -6.76 13.94
CA LEU A 862 28.55 -7.03 12.57
C LEU A 862 29.61 -7.80 11.75
N GLU A 863 30.89 -7.63 12.07
CA GLU A 863 31.99 -8.38 11.44
C GLU A 863 31.85 -9.88 11.71
N LEU A 864 31.86 -10.28 13.00
CA LEU A 864 31.66 -11.68 13.40
C LEU A 864 30.33 -12.25 12.91
N ARG A 865 29.28 -11.42 12.87
CA ARG A 865 27.98 -11.84 12.36
C ARG A 865 28.02 -12.15 10.86
N ARG A 866 28.67 -11.30 10.07
CA ARG A 866 28.85 -11.50 8.63
C ARG A 866 29.67 -12.75 8.36
N GLU A 867 30.77 -12.95 9.10
CA GLU A 867 31.59 -14.16 9.02
C GLU A 867 30.77 -15.41 9.31
N ARG A 868 30.02 -15.43 10.42
CA ARG A 868 29.15 -16.57 10.76
C ARG A 868 28.10 -16.87 9.69
N LEU A 869 27.45 -15.84 9.14
CA LEU A 869 26.45 -16.03 8.08
C LEU A 869 27.08 -16.51 6.78
N THR A 870 28.28 -16.04 6.48
CA THR A 870 29.09 -16.49 5.33
C THR A 870 29.45 -17.96 5.49
N LEU A 871 29.98 -18.34 6.66
CA LEU A 871 30.31 -19.74 6.97
C LEU A 871 29.08 -20.64 6.80
N ASN A 872 27.95 -20.31 7.43
CA ASN A 872 26.70 -21.08 7.29
C ASN A 872 26.16 -21.20 5.85
N THR A 873 26.60 -20.33 4.94
CA THR A 873 26.17 -20.37 3.54
C THR A 873 27.05 -21.31 2.72
N PHE A 874 28.32 -21.46 3.08
CA PHE A 874 29.31 -22.25 2.33
C PHE A 874 29.67 -23.59 2.97
N PHE A 875 29.46 -23.73 4.28
CA PHE A 875 29.76 -24.91 5.10
C PHE A 875 28.54 -25.26 5.97
#